data_AF-A0A4R4WQC1-F1
#
_entry.id   AF-A0A4R4WQC1-F1
#
_cell.length_a   1.000
_cell.length_b   1.000
_cell.length_c   1.000
_cell.angle_alpha   90.00
_cell.angle_beta   90.00
_cell.angle_gamma   90.00
#
_symmetry.space_group_name_H-M   'P 1'
#
loop_
_entity.id
_entity.type
_entity.pdbx_description
1 polymer ?
#
loop_
_entity_poly.entity_id
_entity_poly.type
_entity_poly.pdbx_seq_one_letter_code
_entity_poly.pdbx_strand_id
1 'polypeptide(L)'
;MVANKSVVKVTCLVTVLLMLGPLVELQQAAHAVGRSVLQHFVTRTGDKLMDGPDEFRFVSTNMPDVLQIITNKKFEAESPMRLPNEYELRDAVATVKQMHGQVMRTFVVTVTDGSDPTAGPNYMVNAPVGGDGVSLNEGAMRVLDKLLQICNEEGIRLYIPLVNYKATLRGGTSTYGENFFTVGSKANARFKDMVGQLVNRTNTYTGVRYKDDKAIMGWESGNEIVIDNLPERANWLHDLARFVKLSAPDQLFIDGRNKPDDVARFSNGALVQDYDEYLDDENIDVLSYHTYVGLTGPVTDTSLPAGLRTSTTGDIGATPTLKIIRHLTAGRTALVVGEIAMYMSPATLSSFLDELIANGSSGANWWGTRFHSRDGGFYKHSDNDSQYEDLNWPGFPATTNYLPEIQTEITLQEILRAKAWKIAGHTGAPPALPAPAPPIVLPISDVGHISWQGSTGAQSYTVQRSRSRHGPWTNAGVVHDNLPTYSSLFHDAAARPGRAYYYRVIAANAGGVSAPSNVSGPVGAPRQWIVDDLFDFSKTYTRESNAVIAKSYGNSAQQEDLGVLKSRNGTSTSVEYAVGGTLTGATVYAYNSPGEVTLYGSRDGTAYYELPTRLTTFANPSRTKFAHTGPSDFRFLKIEASGSAAISRLELEYKPGGPAAPAPRMIPPYRDPSPAFEAELFRYDETSPSTSDVVTNSPGIVKVNQTGGSSSTASNKRYSIVDFLQAGDYAVFYATIEAGTYAVGLNYDARAARGTFRTALLRPGEPADADGTPLGGVIDAYDPGTGTIRSADFGTVTFETSGRYGFKFLSTGKNPASSNPKIGIDVIKLTSDNVAPTVSDATYTTSRSAPVTGVLPARDANGDRLALTVINHPVQGRFETRPDGTFTYTPAHGRTGQFVVHWKVNDGWINSGTARLVLDVRR
;
A
#
# COMPACT_ATOMS: atom_id res chain seq x y z
N MET A 1 5.67 34.39 67.16
CA MET A 1 5.34 34.63 65.75
C MET A 1 4.55 33.43 65.25
N VAL A 2 3.29 33.69 64.87
CA VAL A 2 2.50 33.10 63.76
C VAL A 2 2.53 31.56 63.63
N ALA A 3 1.56 30.80 64.14
CA ALA A 3 0.18 30.55 63.66
C ALA A 3 0.05 29.52 62.50
N ASN A 4 -0.53 28.37 62.84
CA ASN A 4 -1.68 27.70 62.22
C ASN A 4 -1.80 27.63 60.68
N LYS A 5 -1.81 26.39 60.12
CA LYS A 5 -2.84 25.82 59.19
C LYS A 5 -2.32 24.56 58.49
N SER A 6 -2.69 23.39 59.00
CA SER A 6 -2.63 22.11 58.29
C SER A 6 -4.06 21.65 57.98
N VAL A 7 -4.70 22.35 57.04
CA VAL A 7 -5.95 21.92 56.39
C VAL A 7 -5.81 22.31 54.92
N VAL A 8 -6.33 21.44 54.04
CA VAL A 8 -6.36 21.53 52.56
C VAL A 8 -5.17 20.83 51.87
N LYS A 9 -5.35 19.54 51.57
CA LYS A 9 -5.03 18.86 50.28
C LYS A 9 -5.30 17.34 50.36
N VAL A 10 -6.55 16.95 50.61
CA VAL A 10 -7.01 15.54 50.42
C VAL A 10 -8.33 15.50 49.63
N THR A 11 -8.53 16.45 48.71
CA THR A 11 -9.80 16.53 47.93
C THR A 11 -9.61 16.51 46.41
N CYS A 12 -8.39 16.30 45.91
CA CYS A 12 -8.14 16.16 44.47
C CYS A 12 -7.79 14.73 44.02
N LEU A 13 -7.42 13.82 44.93
CA LEU A 13 -7.02 12.46 44.53
C LEU A 13 -8.18 11.44 44.55
N VAL A 14 -9.24 11.71 45.35
CA VAL A 14 -10.40 10.81 45.46
C VAL A 14 -11.46 11.09 44.38
N THR A 15 -11.52 12.30 43.85
CA THR A 15 -12.50 12.69 42.81
C THR A 15 -12.11 12.18 41.41
N VAL A 16 -10.82 11.94 41.14
CA VAL A 16 -10.36 11.40 39.84
C VAL A 16 -10.49 9.87 39.77
N LEU A 17 -10.39 9.15 40.89
CA LEU A 17 -10.72 7.72 40.94
C LEU A 17 -12.23 7.44 40.85
N LEU A 18 -13.08 8.36 41.34
CA LEU A 18 -14.54 8.18 41.33
C LEU A 18 -15.21 8.47 39.97
N MET A 19 -14.54 9.13 39.02
CA MET A 19 -15.09 9.36 37.68
C MET A 19 -14.64 8.35 36.61
N LEU A 20 -13.53 7.63 36.83
CA LEU A 20 -13.03 6.60 35.90
C LEU A 20 -13.39 5.16 36.31
N GLY A 21 -13.60 4.91 37.61
CA GLY A 21 -14.05 3.61 38.13
C GLY A 21 -15.36 3.07 37.52
N PRO A 22 -16.46 3.86 37.45
CA PRO A 22 -17.73 3.35 36.97
C PRO A 22 -17.74 3.03 35.46
N LEU A 23 -16.97 3.75 34.63
CA LEU A 23 -16.88 3.51 33.18
C LEU A 23 -16.16 2.21 32.83
N VAL A 24 -15.08 1.89 33.53
CA VAL A 24 -14.34 0.63 33.33
C VAL A 24 -15.15 -0.56 33.85
N GLU A 25 -15.84 -0.41 34.97
CA GLU A 25 -16.75 -1.44 35.51
C GLU A 25 -17.98 -1.65 34.60
N LEU A 26 -18.56 -0.58 34.04
CA LEU A 26 -19.64 -0.65 33.04
C LEU A 26 -19.19 -1.37 31.78
N GLN A 27 -17.97 -1.12 31.30
CA GLN A 27 -17.47 -1.76 30.10
C GLN A 27 -17.17 -3.26 30.33
N GLN A 28 -16.53 -3.61 31.44
CA GLN A 28 -16.29 -5.02 31.79
C GLN A 28 -17.61 -5.78 32.03
N ALA A 29 -18.62 -5.14 32.64
CA ALA A 29 -19.95 -5.72 32.80
C ALA A 29 -20.70 -5.83 31.46
N ALA A 30 -20.53 -4.87 30.56
CA ALA A 30 -21.07 -4.91 29.19
C ALA A 30 -20.50 -6.10 28.39
N HIS A 31 -19.19 -6.32 28.43
CA HIS A 31 -18.55 -7.49 27.80
C HIS A 31 -19.04 -8.82 28.37
N ALA A 32 -19.27 -8.88 29.68
CA ALA A 32 -19.70 -10.11 30.35
C ALA A 32 -21.15 -10.51 30.04
N VAL A 33 -21.99 -9.57 29.57
CA VAL A 33 -23.44 -9.77 29.37
C VAL A 33 -23.91 -9.34 27.95
N GLY A 34 -23.01 -8.89 27.07
CA GLY A 34 -23.35 -8.40 25.73
C GLY A 34 -24.24 -7.15 25.73
N ARG A 35 -24.11 -6.28 26.74
CA ARG A 35 -24.95 -5.07 26.90
C ARG A 35 -24.29 -3.85 26.27
N SER A 36 -25.12 -2.90 25.80
CA SER A 36 -24.65 -1.65 25.22
C SER A 36 -24.16 -0.65 26.28
N VAL A 37 -23.00 -0.05 26.04
CA VAL A 37 -22.54 1.13 26.80
C VAL A 37 -23.12 2.44 26.27
N LEU A 38 -23.67 2.43 25.04
CA LEU A 38 -24.29 3.60 24.41
C LEU A 38 -25.65 3.89 25.05
N GLN A 39 -25.82 5.11 25.56
CA GLN A 39 -27.04 5.49 26.29
C GLN A 39 -28.10 6.15 25.41
N HIS A 40 -27.69 6.85 24.34
CA HIS A 40 -28.59 7.61 23.47
C HIS A 40 -28.36 7.28 21.99
N PHE A 41 -29.41 7.46 21.19
CA PHE A 41 -29.26 7.61 19.74
C PHE A 41 -28.57 8.93 19.44
N VAL A 42 -27.84 9.00 18.32
CA VAL A 42 -27.40 10.30 17.79
C VAL A 42 -28.61 10.95 17.16
N THR A 43 -28.89 12.19 17.56
CA THR A 43 -29.96 13.00 16.97
C THR A 43 -29.38 14.24 16.31
N ARG A 44 -30.20 14.97 15.56
CA ARG A 44 -29.84 16.25 14.97
C ARG A 44 -30.61 17.40 15.62
N THR A 45 -29.95 18.54 15.80
CA THR A 45 -30.59 19.81 16.14
C THR A 45 -30.01 20.90 15.25
N GLY A 46 -30.80 21.35 14.27
CA GLY A 46 -30.32 22.23 13.19
C GLY A 46 -29.24 21.54 12.35
N ASP A 47 -28.03 22.08 12.39
CA ASP A 47 -26.85 21.57 11.70
C ASP A 47 -25.84 20.87 12.62
N LYS A 48 -26.27 20.51 13.83
CA LYS A 48 -25.46 19.83 14.83
C LYS A 48 -25.96 18.42 15.09
N LEU A 49 -25.02 17.49 15.25
CA LEU A 49 -25.29 16.16 15.79
C LEU A 49 -25.20 16.21 17.32
N MET A 50 -26.04 15.43 17.98
CA MET A 50 -26.18 15.42 19.44
C MET A 50 -26.15 13.99 19.95
N ASP A 51 -25.47 13.77 21.08
CA ASP A 51 -25.53 12.55 21.87
C ASP A 51 -26.18 12.87 23.22
N GLY A 52 -27.50 12.67 23.30
CA GLY A 52 -28.28 13.27 24.37
C GLY A 52 -28.20 14.81 24.31
N PRO A 53 -27.85 15.51 25.39
CA PRO A 53 -27.75 16.98 25.38
C PRO A 53 -26.43 17.51 24.79
N ASP A 54 -25.43 16.66 24.62
CA ASP A 54 -24.07 17.08 24.26
C ASP A 54 -23.86 17.06 22.74
N GLU A 55 -23.16 18.06 22.22
CA GLU A 55 -22.81 18.12 20.80
C GLU A 55 -21.85 16.97 20.46
N PHE A 56 -22.22 16.16 19.47
CA PHE A 56 -21.49 15.00 19.02
C PHE A 56 -20.71 15.33 17.75
N ARG A 57 -19.38 15.24 17.80
CA ARG A 57 -18.51 15.48 16.65
C ARG A 57 -17.39 14.45 16.60
N PHE A 58 -16.89 14.12 15.42
CA PHE A 58 -15.89 13.06 15.29
C PHE A 58 -14.90 13.27 14.14
N VAL A 59 -13.68 12.76 14.33
CA VAL A 59 -12.76 12.42 13.24
C VAL A 59 -12.47 10.94 13.42
N SER A 60 -12.62 10.16 12.36
CA SER A 60 -12.54 8.71 12.44
C SER A 60 -12.13 8.10 11.09
N THR A 61 -12.48 6.85 10.82
CA THR A 61 -12.05 6.12 9.62
C THR A 61 -13.13 5.24 9.00
N ASN A 62 -12.98 4.95 7.71
CA ASN A 62 -13.70 3.94 6.96
C ASN A 62 -13.02 2.57 7.15
N MET A 63 -13.82 1.52 7.28
CA MET A 63 -13.37 0.14 7.41
C MET A 63 -14.06 -0.72 6.33
N PRO A 64 -13.56 -0.70 5.09
CA PRO A 64 -14.29 -1.25 3.94
C PRO A 64 -14.51 -2.77 4.03
N ASP A 65 -13.57 -3.47 4.65
CA ASP A 65 -13.56 -4.94 4.71
C ASP A 65 -14.33 -5.51 5.92
N VAL A 66 -14.84 -4.66 6.83
CA VAL A 66 -15.43 -5.11 8.10
C VAL A 66 -16.72 -5.93 7.94
N LEU A 67 -17.40 -5.82 6.79
CA LEU A 67 -18.57 -6.64 6.45
C LEU A 67 -18.21 -7.82 5.54
N GLN A 68 -17.15 -7.69 4.75
CA GLN A 68 -16.70 -8.69 3.80
C GLN A 68 -15.25 -8.41 3.41
N ILE A 69 -14.37 -9.39 3.64
CA ILE A 69 -12.97 -9.30 3.23
C ILE A 69 -12.89 -9.52 1.72
N ILE A 70 -12.41 -8.51 1.02
CA ILE A 70 -12.17 -8.53 -0.44
C ILE A 70 -10.67 -8.45 -0.76
N THR A 71 -9.87 -8.12 0.25
CA THR A 71 -8.43 -7.92 0.18
C THR A 71 -7.62 -9.14 0.63
N ASN A 72 -8.25 -10.32 0.66
CA ASN A 72 -7.65 -11.58 1.09
C ASN A 72 -6.71 -12.16 0.02
N LYS A 73 -5.66 -11.40 -0.30
CA LYS A 73 -4.69 -11.72 -1.34
C LYS A 73 -3.91 -12.99 -0.98
N LYS A 74 -3.88 -13.97 -1.88
CA LYS A 74 -3.12 -15.22 -1.73
C LYS A 74 -2.23 -15.45 -2.95
N PHE A 75 -1.01 -15.96 -2.76
CA PHE A 75 -0.14 -16.26 -3.90
C PHE A 75 -0.61 -17.51 -4.67
N GLU A 76 -0.87 -18.61 -3.98
CA GLU A 76 -1.17 -19.93 -4.56
C GLU A 76 -2.67 -20.21 -4.79
N ALA A 77 -3.50 -19.19 -4.68
CA ALA A 77 -4.94 -19.34 -4.87
C ALA A 77 -5.51 -18.07 -5.50
N GLU A 78 -6.70 -18.20 -6.05
CA GLU A 78 -7.57 -17.04 -6.16
C GLU A 78 -7.77 -16.45 -4.76
N SER A 79 -7.97 -15.15 -4.69
CA SER A 79 -8.11 -14.41 -3.44
C SER A 79 -9.60 -14.31 -3.12
N PRO A 80 -10.24 -15.37 -2.54
CA PRO A 80 -11.68 -15.40 -2.45
C PRO A 80 -12.15 -14.32 -1.50
N MET A 81 -13.27 -13.72 -1.88
CA MET A 81 -14.07 -12.95 -0.95
C MET A 81 -14.49 -13.86 0.19
N ARG A 82 -14.46 -13.36 1.42
CA ARG A 82 -14.88 -14.12 2.60
C ARG A 82 -15.44 -13.23 3.69
N LEU A 83 -16.14 -13.84 4.64
CA LEU A 83 -16.67 -13.16 5.81
C LEU A 83 -15.60 -13.04 6.93
N PRO A 84 -15.51 -11.89 7.62
CA PRO A 84 -14.64 -11.74 8.78
C PRO A 84 -15.12 -12.56 9.99
N ASN A 85 -14.22 -12.88 10.91
CA ASN A 85 -14.54 -13.59 12.16
C ASN A 85 -14.52 -12.62 13.35
N GLU A 86 -14.91 -13.10 14.53
CA GLU A 86 -14.99 -12.25 15.73
C GLU A 86 -13.64 -11.61 16.12
N TYR A 87 -12.52 -12.32 15.94
CA TYR A 87 -11.19 -11.75 16.18
C TYR A 87 -10.94 -10.52 15.28
N GLU A 88 -11.17 -10.66 13.98
CA GLU A 88 -11.01 -9.59 12.98
C GLU A 88 -11.92 -8.39 13.29
N LEU A 89 -13.19 -8.64 13.66
CA LEU A 89 -14.14 -7.59 14.01
C LEU A 89 -13.73 -6.84 15.29
N ARG A 90 -13.24 -7.54 16.31
CA ARG A 90 -12.76 -6.91 17.54
C ARG A 90 -11.50 -6.08 17.30
N ASP A 91 -10.58 -6.56 16.46
CA ASP A 91 -9.37 -5.82 16.09
C ASP A 91 -9.71 -4.52 15.33
N ALA A 92 -10.69 -4.55 14.41
CA ALA A 92 -11.18 -3.38 13.70
C ALA A 92 -11.78 -2.34 14.66
N VAL A 93 -12.70 -2.75 15.56
CA VAL A 93 -13.34 -1.84 16.51
C VAL A 93 -12.34 -1.28 17.53
N ALA A 94 -11.42 -2.12 18.02
CA ALA A 94 -10.35 -1.68 18.92
C ALA A 94 -9.40 -0.69 18.23
N THR A 95 -9.13 -0.85 16.94
CA THR A 95 -8.35 0.10 16.13
C THR A 95 -8.99 1.48 16.14
N VAL A 96 -10.28 1.57 15.78
CA VAL A 96 -11.02 2.84 15.80
C VAL A 96 -10.95 3.50 17.18
N LYS A 97 -11.13 2.70 18.24
CA LYS A 97 -11.07 3.18 19.62
C LYS A 97 -9.68 3.71 20.02
N GLN A 98 -8.60 3.02 19.67
CA GLN A 98 -7.23 3.48 19.94
C GLN A 98 -6.85 4.75 19.16
N MET A 99 -7.42 4.93 17.97
CA MET A 99 -7.34 6.17 17.19
C MET A 99 -8.22 7.30 17.76
N HIS A 100 -8.95 7.07 18.86
CA HIS A 100 -9.96 7.97 19.42
C HIS A 100 -11.13 8.30 18.48
N GLY A 101 -11.33 7.48 17.45
CA GLY A 101 -12.51 7.55 16.61
C GLY A 101 -13.76 7.11 17.37
N GLN A 102 -14.90 7.72 17.03
CA GLN A 102 -16.21 7.41 17.64
C GLN A 102 -17.20 6.77 16.66
N VAL A 103 -16.93 6.89 15.35
CA VAL A 103 -17.82 6.47 14.28
C VAL A 103 -17.05 5.69 13.22
N MET A 104 -17.43 4.46 12.94
CA MET A 104 -16.85 3.63 11.88
C MET A 104 -17.81 3.57 10.70
N ARG A 105 -17.35 4.05 9.53
CA ARG A 105 -18.09 3.83 8.27
C ARG A 105 -17.77 2.43 7.74
N THR A 106 -18.79 1.62 7.50
CA THR A 106 -18.62 0.36 6.78
C THR A 106 -18.60 0.62 5.27
N PHE A 107 -18.24 -0.39 4.45
CA PHE A 107 -18.71 -0.37 3.06
C PHE A 107 -20.21 -0.75 2.99
N VAL A 108 -20.76 -0.91 1.79
CA VAL A 108 -22.18 -1.24 1.61
C VAL A 108 -22.53 -2.64 2.10
N VAL A 109 -23.79 -2.86 2.44
CA VAL A 109 -24.34 -4.22 2.60
C VAL A 109 -24.25 -4.94 1.25
N THR A 110 -23.59 -6.10 1.24
CA THR A 110 -23.21 -6.76 -0.02
C THR A 110 -24.37 -7.55 -0.60
N VAL A 111 -24.59 -7.39 -1.91
CA VAL A 111 -25.72 -8.00 -2.63
C VAL A 111 -25.21 -8.86 -3.78
N THR A 112 -25.81 -10.02 -3.96
CA THR A 112 -25.63 -10.89 -5.14
C THR A 112 -26.92 -11.01 -5.95
N ASP A 113 -26.80 -11.04 -7.27
CA ASP A 113 -27.89 -11.35 -8.20
C ASP A 113 -28.00 -12.85 -8.51
N GLY A 114 -27.19 -13.69 -7.84
CA GLY A 114 -27.13 -15.13 -8.05
C GLY A 114 -26.29 -15.57 -9.24
N SER A 115 -25.63 -14.65 -9.95
CA SER A 115 -24.77 -14.98 -11.10
C SER A 115 -23.51 -15.78 -10.71
N ASP A 116 -23.01 -15.58 -9.49
CA ASP A 116 -21.91 -16.36 -8.91
C ASP A 116 -22.39 -17.16 -7.68
N PRO A 117 -22.84 -18.42 -7.87
CA PRO A 117 -23.29 -19.26 -6.77
C PRO A 117 -22.14 -19.69 -5.84
N THR A 118 -20.88 -19.62 -6.28
CA THR A 118 -19.72 -20.01 -5.46
C THR A 118 -19.34 -18.94 -4.45
N ALA A 119 -19.52 -17.67 -4.82
CA ALA A 119 -19.36 -16.54 -3.91
C ALA A 119 -20.63 -16.24 -3.10
N GLY A 120 -21.80 -16.73 -3.54
CA GLY A 120 -23.12 -16.55 -2.91
C GLY A 120 -23.15 -16.60 -1.37
N PRO A 121 -22.52 -17.59 -0.70
CA PRO A 121 -22.51 -17.67 0.77
C PRO A 121 -21.87 -16.47 1.48
N ASN A 122 -21.03 -15.70 0.80
CA ASN A 122 -20.33 -14.54 1.36
C ASN A 122 -21.10 -13.22 1.18
N TYR A 123 -22.24 -13.22 0.48
CA TYR A 123 -23.08 -12.03 0.29
C TYR A 123 -24.17 -11.94 1.36
N MET A 124 -24.42 -10.72 1.84
CA MET A 124 -25.43 -10.46 2.88
C MET A 124 -26.85 -10.49 2.36
N VAL A 125 -27.07 -10.13 1.10
CA VAL A 125 -28.39 -10.04 0.47
C VAL A 125 -28.41 -10.82 -0.83
N ASN A 126 -29.44 -11.65 -1.00
CA ASN A 126 -29.76 -12.31 -2.27
C ASN A 126 -30.84 -11.52 -2.99
N ALA A 127 -30.52 -11.01 -4.18
CA ALA A 127 -31.41 -10.27 -5.06
C ALA A 127 -31.41 -10.89 -6.47
N PRO A 128 -31.91 -12.13 -6.66
CA PRO A 128 -31.78 -12.88 -7.91
C PRO A 128 -32.32 -12.12 -9.13
N VAL A 129 -31.63 -12.23 -10.27
CA VAL A 129 -32.07 -11.60 -11.54
C VAL A 129 -33.51 -12.03 -11.88
N GLY A 130 -34.37 -11.06 -12.21
CA GLY A 130 -35.77 -11.32 -12.60
C GLY A 130 -36.73 -11.60 -11.43
N GLY A 131 -36.23 -11.90 -10.22
CA GLY A 131 -37.05 -12.17 -9.05
C GLY A 131 -37.87 -10.97 -8.57
N ASP A 132 -38.99 -11.24 -7.87
CA ASP A 132 -39.91 -10.20 -7.37
C ASP A 132 -39.50 -9.63 -6.00
N GLY A 133 -38.58 -10.28 -5.29
CA GLY A 133 -38.15 -9.87 -3.95
C GLY A 133 -36.65 -10.02 -3.71
N VAL A 134 -36.25 -9.73 -2.48
CA VAL A 134 -34.89 -9.92 -1.96
C VAL A 134 -34.96 -10.69 -0.64
N SER A 135 -33.86 -11.32 -0.24
CA SER A 135 -33.77 -12.02 1.05
C SER A 135 -32.41 -11.83 1.70
N LEU A 136 -32.42 -11.75 3.02
CA LEU A 136 -31.19 -11.72 3.82
C LEU A 136 -30.56 -13.11 3.92
N ASN A 137 -29.26 -13.21 3.67
CA ASN A 137 -28.47 -14.42 3.90
C ASN A 137 -28.11 -14.50 5.40
N GLU A 138 -28.79 -15.36 6.14
CA GLU A 138 -28.62 -15.49 7.58
C GLU A 138 -27.18 -15.80 8.01
N GLY A 139 -26.44 -16.60 7.25
CA GLY A 139 -25.05 -16.93 7.55
C GLY A 139 -24.14 -15.69 7.48
N ALA A 140 -24.31 -14.87 6.44
CA ALA A 140 -23.54 -13.65 6.24
C ALA A 140 -23.98 -12.49 7.14
N MET A 141 -25.30 -12.35 7.38
CA MET A 141 -25.84 -11.28 8.23
C MET A 141 -25.37 -11.36 9.68
N ARG A 142 -25.01 -12.54 10.18
CA ARG A 142 -24.41 -12.70 11.51
C ARG A 142 -23.10 -11.94 11.68
N VAL A 143 -22.41 -11.57 10.60
CA VAL A 143 -21.25 -10.67 10.67
C VAL A 143 -21.67 -9.28 11.15
N LEU A 144 -22.71 -8.70 10.55
CA LEU A 144 -23.21 -7.39 10.96
C LEU A 144 -23.84 -7.46 12.37
N ASP A 145 -24.55 -8.54 12.69
CA ASP A 145 -25.08 -8.76 14.05
C ASP A 145 -23.93 -8.75 15.10
N LYS A 146 -22.86 -9.50 14.82
CA LYS A 146 -21.68 -9.60 15.70
C LYS A 146 -20.95 -8.26 15.79
N LEU A 147 -20.79 -7.56 14.66
CA LEU A 147 -20.17 -6.25 14.65
C LEU A 147 -20.95 -5.25 15.51
N LEU A 148 -22.28 -5.21 15.38
CA LEU A 148 -23.14 -4.35 16.20
C LEU A 148 -23.05 -4.70 17.69
N GLN A 149 -22.98 -5.99 18.04
CA GLN A 149 -22.71 -6.40 19.42
C GLN A 149 -21.41 -5.80 19.94
N ILE A 150 -20.31 -5.96 19.20
CA ILE A 150 -18.98 -5.46 19.60
C ILE A 150 -18.98 -3.92 19.68
N CYS A 151 -19.59 -3.24 18.72
CA CYS A 151 -19.76 -1.78 18.72
C CYS A 151 -20.52 -1.30 19.97
N ASN A 152 -21.59 -1.99 20.35
CA ASN A 152 -22.33 -1.72 21.58
C ASN A 152 -21.50 -1.94 22.85
N GLU A 153 -20.65 -2.96 22.89
CA GLU A 153 -19.74 -3.25 24.01
C GLU A 153 -18.62 -2.19 24.13
N GLU A 154 -18.13 -1.68 22.99
CA GLU A 154 -16.97 -0.79 22.92
C GLU A 154 -17.31 0.70 22.85
N GLY A 155 -18.57 1.05 22.60
CA GLY A 155 -19.02 2.43 22.44
C GLY A 155 -18.66 3.05 21.09
N ILE A 156 -18.55 2.24 20.04
CA ILE A 156 -18.32 2.71 18.67
C ILE A 156 -19.65 2.72 17.92
N ARG A 157 -19.94 3.80 17.20
CA ARG A 157 -21.11 3.91 16.35
C ARG A 157 -20.77 3.54 14.90
N LEU A 158 -21.76 3.02 14.17
CA LEU A 158 -21.71 2.73 12.74
C LEU A 158 -22.59 3.70 11.98
N TYR A 159 -22.15 4.14 10.82
CA TYR A 159 -23.09 4.54 9.78
C TYR A 159 -22.83 3.73 8.52
N ILE A 160 -23.93 3.26 7.93
CA ILE A 160 -23.95 2.10 7.03
C ILE A 160 -24.50 2.54 5.67
N PRO A 161 -23.67 2.55 4.61
CA PRO A 161 -24.14 2.77 3.24
C PRO A 161 -25.04 1.63 2.76
N LEU A 162 -26.22 1.95 2.22
CA LEU A 162 -27.22 0.96 1.84
C LEU A 162 -26.99 0.34 0.45
N VAL A 163 -26.36 1.06 -0.47
CA VAL A 163 -26.12 0.63 -1.86
C VAL A 163 -24.86 1.31 -2.41
N ASN A 164 -24.20 0.73 -3.41
CA ASN A 164 -23.09 1.38 -4.11
C ASN A 164 -23.59 2.00 -5.42
N TYR A 165 -23.21 3.23 -5.73
CA TYR A 165 -23.56 3.85 -7.00
C TYR A 165 -22.96 3.10 -8.19
N LYS A 166 -21.66 2.77 -8.10
CA LYS A 166 -20.91 2.08 -9.16
C LYS A 166 -21.47 0.67 -9.39
N ALA A 167 -21.70 0.33 -10.66
CA ALA A 167 -22.17 -0.98 -11.11
C ALA A 167 -21.10 -2.06 -10.85
N THR A 168 -21.09 -2.58 -9.63
CA THR A 168 -20.17 -3.62 -9.17
C THR A 168 -20.97 -4.76 -8.57
N LEU A 169 -20.45 -5.99 -8.64
CA LEU A 169 -21.02 -7.23 -8.07
C LEU A 169 -21.04 -7.23 -6.52
N ARG A 170 -21.18 -6.06 -5.87
CA ARG A 170 -21.03 -5.85 -4.43
C ARG A 170 -22.11 -4.90 -3.90
N GLY A 171 -23.35 -5.07 -4.35
CA GLY A 171 -24.43 -4.15 -3.99
C GLY A 171 -24.47 -2.88 -4.82
N GLY A 172 -24.01 -2.93 -6.07
CA GLY A 172 -24.23 -1.85 -7.03
C GLY A 172 -25.71 -1.66 -7.34
N THR A 173 -26.10 -0.44 -7.69
CA THR A 173 -27.48 -0.12 -8.12
C THR A 173 -27.99 -1.08 -9.22
N SER A 174 -27.13 -1.47 -10.16
CA SER A 174 -27.43 -2.39 -11.25
C SER A 174 -27.79 -3.81 -10.79
N THR A 175 -27.34 -4.25 -9.61
CA THR A 175 -27.64 -5.59 -9.06
C THR A 175 -29.14 -5.77 -8.78
N TYR A 176 -29.85 -4.67 -8.52
CA TYR A 176 -31.30 -4.69 -8.27
C TYR A 176 -32.13 -4.66 -9.55
N GLY A 177 -31.54 -4.25 -10.68
CA GLY A 177 -32.18 -4.15 -11.99
C GLY A 177 -32.07 -2.75 -12.61
N GLU A 178 -32.72 -2.58 -13.75
CA GLU A 178 -32.79 -1.29 -14.46
C GLU A 178 -33.68 -0.28 -13.74
N ASN A 179 -33.50 1.02 -14.05
CA ASN A 179 -34.33 2.12 -13.53
C ASN A 179 -34.33 2.19 -11.99
N PHE A 180 -33.19 1.89 -11.36
CA PHE A 180 -33.03 1.86 -9.90
C PHE A 180 -33.47 3.15 -9.19
N PHE A 181 -33.14 4.31 -9.79
CA PHE A 181 -33.49 5.62 -9.25
C PHE A 181 -34.92 6.06 -9.55
N THR A 182 -35.67 5.34 -10.38
CA THR A 182 -37.07 5.67 -10.64
C THR A 182 -37.93 5.20 -9.45
N VAL A 183 -38.51 6.14 -8.71
CA VAL A 183 -39.43 5.84 -7.59
C VAL A 183 -40.57 4.94 -8.07
N GLY A 184 -40.77 3.82 -7.38
CA GLY A 184 -41.81 2.84 -7.71
C GLY A 184 -41.44 1.85 -8.83
N SER A 185 -40.24 1.92 -9.41
CA SER A 185 -39.75 0.87 -10.31
C SER A 185 -39.53 -0.45 -9.56
N LYS A 186 -39.45 -1.56 -10.31
CA LYS A 186 -39.18 -2.87 -9.72
C LYS A 186 -37.82 -2.90 -8.98
N ALA A 187 -36.77 -2.30 -9.55
CA ALA A 187 -35.46 -2.24 -8.90
C ALA A 187 -35.49 -1.40 -7.61
N ASN A 188 -36.17 -0.25 -7.65
CA ASN A 188 -36.35 0.61 -6.48
C ASN A 188 -37.14 -0.09 -5.35
N ALA A 189 -38.24 -0.76 -5.69
CA ALA A 189 -39.06 -1.49 -4.74
C ALA A 189 -38.29 -2.64 -4.07
N ARG A 190 -37.47 -3.38 -4.84
CA ARG A 190 -36.60 -4.45 -4.31
C ARG A 190 -35.54 -3.92 -3.35
N PHE A 191 -34.97 -2.76 -3.65
CA PHE A 191 -34.05 -2.09 -2.75
C PHE A 191 -34.73 -1.64 -1.46
N LYS A 192 -35.91 -1.03 -1.53
CA LYS A 192 -36.70 -0.66 -0.34
C LYS A 192 -37.13 -1.87 0.48
N ASP A 193 -37.46 -3.00 -0.15
CA ASP A 193 -37.71 -4.27 0.54
C ASP A 193 -36.46 -4.73 1.32
N MET A 194 -35.26 -4.66 0.71
CA MET A 194 -33.99 -4.94 1.41
C MET A 194 -33.83 -4.05 2.65
N VAL A 195 -34.00 -2.74 2.48
CA VAL A 195 -33.86 -1.76 3.57
C VAL A 195 -34.88 -2.05 4.68
N GLY A 196 -36.13 -2.34 4.33
CA GLY A 196 -37.17 -2.69 5.29
C GLY A 196 -36.87 -3.96 6.10
N GLN A 197 -36.34 -5.00 5.43
CA GLN A 197 -35.88 -6.23 6.09
C GLN A 197 -34.69 -5.96 7.02
N LEU A 198 -33.72 -5.16 6.57
CA LEU A 198 -32.52 -4.83 7.34
C LEU A 198 -32.84 -4.05 8.62
N VAL A 199 -33.62 -2.97 8.50
CA VAL A 199 -34.01 -2.10 9.63
C VAL A 199 -34.83 -2.87 10.69
N ASN A 200 -35.65 -3.84 10.27
CA ASN A 200 -36.45 -4.66 11.18
C ASN A 200 -35.76 -5.95 11.64
N ARG A 201 -34.55 -6.25 11.17
CA ARG A 201 -33.80 -7.44 11.59
C ARG A 201 -33.57 -7.40 13.10
N THR A 202 -33.71 -8.56 13.75
CA THR A 202 -33.31 -8.75 15.15
C THR A 202 -31.90 -9.33 15.19
N ASN A 203 -30.99 -8.64 15.87
CA ASN A 203 -29.63 -9.08 16.06
C ASN A 203 -29.60 -10.42 16.81
N THR A 204 -28.96 -11.43 16.22
CA THR A 204 -28.96 -12.79 16.78
C THR A 204 -28.12 -12.96 18.04
N TYR A 205 -27.20 -12.03 18.33
CA TYR A 205 -26.35 -12.07 19.52
C TYR A 205 -26.91 -11.23 20.68
N THR A 206 -27.61 -10.13 20.38
CA THR A 206 -28.11 -9.20 21.42
C THR A 206 -29.63 -9.27 21.63
N GLY A 207 -30.38 -9.81 20.66
CA GLY A 207 -31.86 -9.80 20.66
C GLY A 207 -32.48 -8.43 20.39
N VAL A 208 -31.68 -7.41 20.06
CA VAL A 208 -32.13 -6.04 19.76
C VAL A 208 -32.45 -5.91 18.28
N ARG A 209 -33.56 -5.26 17.92
CA ARG A 209 -33.85 -4.94 16.53
C ARG A 209 -32.92 -3.82 16.05
N TYR A 210 -32.51 -3.86 14.78
CA TYR A 210 -31.58 -2.88 14.25
C TYR A 210 -32.07 -1.44 14.42
N LYS A 211 -33.35 -1.17 14.18
CA LYS A 211 -33.95 0.15 14.44
C LYS A 211 -33.91 0.62 15.90
N ASP A 212 -33.77 -0.32 16.85
CA ASP A 212 -33.69 -0.06 18.29
C ASP A 212 -32.22 -0.07 18.79
N ASP A 213 -31.25 -0.31 17.90
CA ASP A 213 -29.82 -0.43 18.22
C ASP A 213 -29.11 0.92 18.10
N LYS A 214 -28.57 1.40 19.22
CA LYS A 214 -27.89 2.71 19.32
C LYS A 214 -26.48 2.70 18.73
N ALA A 215 -25.91 1.51 18.45
CA ALA A 215 -24.67 1.42 17.71
C ALA A 215 -24.85 1.85 16.26
N ILE A 216 -26.07 1.80 15.69
CA ILE A 216 -26.34 2.38 14.38
C ILE A 216 -26.62 3.88 14.57
N MET A 217 -25.65 4.72 14.22
CA MET A 217 -25.81 6.17 14.15
C MET A 217 -26.79 6.55 13.04
N GLY A 218 -26.67 5.95 11.87
CA GLY A 218 -27.56 6.23 10.75
C GLY A 218 -27.36 5.35 9.53
N TRP A 219 -28.31 5.47 8.61
CA TRP A 219 -28.33 4.80 7.32
C TRP A 219 -27.95 5.80 6.23
N GLU A 220 -26.93 5.47 5.45
CA GLU A 220 -26.49 6.31 4.34
C GLU A 220 -27.15 5.85 3.03
N SER A 221 -27.69 6.82 2.27
CA SER A 221 -28.41 6.61 1.00
C SER A 221 -27.65 5.66 0.07
N GLY A 222 -26.33 5.80 0.02
CA GLY A 222 -25.40 4.85 -0.54
C GLY A 222 -23.97 5.38 -0.58
N ASN A 223 -23.06 4.53 -1.02
CA ASN A 223 -21.69 4.90 -1.32
C ASN A 223 -21.63 5.62 -2.67
N GLU A 224 -21.07 6.84 -2.67
CA GLU A 224 -20.81 7.65 -3.87
C GLU A 224 -22.06 7.89 -4.74
N ILE A 225 -23.21 8.19 -4.13
CA ILE A 225 -24.41 8.53 -4.92
C ILE A 225 -24.16 9.84 -5.67
N VAL A 226 -24.33 9.80 -6.99
CA VAL A 226 -24.33 11.00 -7.82
C VAL A 226 -25.75 11.54 -7.84
N ILE A 227 -25.95 12.74 -7.28
CA ILE A 227 -27.18 13.52 -7.43
C ILE A 227 -26.85 14.66 -8.40
N ASP A 228 -27.38 14.59 -9.61
CA ASP A 228 -27.18 15.60 -10.66
C ASP A 228 -28.47 16.40 -10.90
N ASN A 229 -28.49 17.27 -11.93
CA ASN A 229 -29.66 18.06 -12.32
C ASN A 229 -30.85 17.22 -12.85
N LEU A 230 -30.88 15.89 -12.67
CA LEU A 230 -32.04 15.07 -13.02
C LEU A 230 -32.99 14.95 -11.82
N PRO A 231 -34.23 15.47 -11.92
CA PRO A 231 -35.20 15.44 -10.81
C PRO A 231 -35.48 14.04 -10.26
N GLU A 232 -35.32 13.01 -11.09
CA GLU A 232 -35.55 11.61 -10.72
C GLU A 232 -34.70 11.15 -9.54
N ARG A 233 -33.41 11.49 -9.50
CA ARG A 233 -32.51 11.06 -8.41
C ARG A 233 -32.76 11.82 -7.12
N ALA A 234 -33.07 13.11 -7.21
CA ALA A 234 -33.47 13.90 -6.05
C ALA A 234 -34.77 13.32 -5.45
N ASN A 235 -35.78 13.06 -6.30
CA ASN A 235 -37.04 12.42 -5.87
C ASN A 235 -36.80 11.06 -5.21
N TRP A 236 -35.89 10.25 -5.74
CA TRP A 236 -35.49 8.98 -5.13
C TRP A 236 -34.88 9.16 -3.75
N LEU A 237 -33.98 10.12 -3.58
CA LEU A 237 -33.32 10.39 -2.30
C LEU A 237 -34.35 10.79 -1.25
N HIS A 238 -35.26 11.73 -1.57
CA HIS A 238 -36.36 12.15 -0.69
C HIS A 238 -37.30 11.00 -0.32
N ASP A 239 -37.66 10.17 -1.30
CA ASP A 239 -38.53 9.01 -1.12
C ASP A 239 -37.86 7.91 -0.27
N LEU A 240 -36.54 7.74 -0.39
CA LEU A 240 -35.76 6.84 0.46
C LEU A 240 -35.61 7.38 1.89
N ALA A 241 -35.28 8.66 2.05
CA ALA A 241 -35.13 9.33 3.34
C ALA A 241 -36.42 9.17 4.16
N ARG A 242 -37.57 9.53 3.56
CA ARG A 242 -38.89 9.37 4.18
C ARG A 242 -39.17 7.91 4.56
N PHE A 243 -38.85 6.95 3.69
CA PHE A 243 -39.07 5.53 3.98
C PHE A 243 -38.24 5.04 5.17
N VAL A 244 -36.98 5.45 5.28
CA VAL A 244 -36.11 5.10 6.41
C VAL A 244 -36.60 5.75 7.69
N LYS A 245 -36.92 7.06 7.67
CA LYS A 245 -37.42 7.77 8.86
C LYS A 245 -38.75 7.21 9.38
N LEU A 246 -39.63 6.72 8.50
CA LEU A 246 -40.84 6.00 8.93
C LEU A 246 -40.55 4.62 9.54
N SER A 247 -39.46 3.97 9.12
CA SER A 247 -39.09 2.61 9.57
C SER A 247 -38.24 2.61 10.84
N ALA A 248 -37.38 3.61 11.00
CA ALA A 248 -36.44 3.82 12.11
C ALA A 248 -36.37 5.33 12.47
N PRO A 249 -37.40 5.88 13.15
CA PRO A 249 -37.51 7.32 13.40
C PRO A 249 -36.38 7.90 14.25
N ASP A 250 -35.81 7.09 15.16
CA ASP A 250 -34.76 7.52 16.10
C ASP A 250 -33.34 7.48 15.51
N GLN A 251 -33.16 6.93 14.30
CA GLN A 251 -31.86 6.85 13.63
C GLN A 251 -31.71 7.94 12.57
N LEU A 252 -30.48 8.38 12.33
CA LEU A 252 -30.20 9.40 11.31
C LEU A 252 -30.34 8.82 9.90
N PHE A 253 -30.81 9.64 8.97
CA PHE A 253 -30.63 9.38 7.53
C PHE A 253 -29.54 10.29 6.97
N ILE A 254 -28.61 9.71 6.23
CA ILE A 254 -27.39 10.37 5.74
C ILE A 254 -27.41 10.33 4.21
N ASP A 255 -27.24 11.47 3.56
CA ASP A 255 -27.09 11.57 2.11
C ASP A 255 -25.62 11.42 1.71
N GLY A 256 -25.23 10.25 1.17
CA GLY A 256 -23.84 9.90 0.84
C GLY A 256 -23.43 10.21 -0.60
N ARG A 257 -22.89 11.42 -0.83
CA ARG A 257 -22.53 11.91 -2.17
C ARG A 257 -21.10 11.57 -2.60
N ASN A 258 -20.93 11.35 -3.91
CA ASN A 258 -19.63 11.01 -4.50
C ASN A 258 -18.60 12.13 -4.43
N LYS A 259 -18.98 13.39 -4.70
CA LYS A 259 -18.00 14.48 -4.74
C LYS A 259 -18.60 15.84 -4.38
N PRO A 260 -17.76 16.87 -4.13
CA PRO A 260 -18.24 18.20 -3.76
C PRO A 260 -19.15 18.85 -4.80
N ASP A 261 -18.89 18.62 -6.09
CA ASP A 261 -19.73 19.16 -7.17
C ASP A 261 -21.16 18.61 -7.15
N ASP A 262 -21.36 17.43 -6.55
CA ASP A 262 -22.70 16.87 -6.38
C ASP A 262 -23.43 17.60 -5.25
N VAL A 263 -22.73 18.31 -4.35
CA VAL A 263 -23.31 19.13 -3.26
C VAL A 263 -23.58 20.56 -3.72
N ALA A 264 -22.63 21.18 -4.41
CA ALA A 264 -22.72 22.55 -4.87
C ALA A 264 -22.00 22.68 -6.20
N ARG A 265 -22.68 23.21 -7.21
CA ARG A 265 -22.14 23.35 -8.56
C ARG A 265 -22.07 24.81 -8.96
N PHE A 266 -20.94 25.22 -9.52
CA PHE A 266 -20.72 26.56 -10.05
C PHE A 266 -20.68 26.53 -11.58
N SER A 267 -21.41 27.44 -12.21
CA SER A 267 -21.42 27.65 -13.66
C SER A 267 -21.06 29.10 -13.95
N ASN A 268 -20.00 29.31 -14.72
CA ASN A 268 -19.45 30.65 -15.02
C ASN A 268 -19.22 31.51 -13.77
N GLY A 269 -18.86 30.90 -12.64
CA GLY A 269 -18.63 31.62 -11.39
C GLY A 269 -19.82 31.66 -10.43
N ALA A 270 -21.04 31.43 -10.90
CA ALA A 270 -22.26 31.55 -10.11
C ALA A 270 -22.77 30.18 -9.62
N LEU A 271 -23.34 30.14 -8.41
CA LEU A 271 -23.98 28.96 -7.85
C LEU A 271 -25.23 28.62 -8.64
N VAL A 272 -25.39 27.35 -8.99
CA VAL A 272 -26.60 26.85 -9.65
C VAL A 272 -27.67 26.58 -8.60
N GLN A 273 -28.73 27.39 -8.57
CA GLN A 273 -29.73 27.40 -7.48
C GLN A 273 -30.63 26.15 -7.39
N ASP A 274 -30.76 25.34 -8.45
CA ASP A 274 -31.61 24.13 -8.46
C ASP A 274 -31.14 23.03 -7.46
N TYR A 275 -29.99 23.23 -6.82
CA TYR A 275 -29.40 22.35 -5.82
C TYR A 275 -29.81 22.71 -4.37
N ASP A 276 -30.54 23.79 -4.12
CA ASP A 276 -30.90 24.15 -2.73
C ASP A 276 -32.03 23.28 -2.13
N GLU A 277 -32.91 22.69 -2.95
CA GLU A 277 -34.16 22.05 -2.52
C GLU A 277 -33.95 20.87 -1.53
N TYR A 278 -32.83 20.14 -1.67
CA TYR A 278 -32.59 18.96 -0.84
C TYR A 278 -31.93 19.24 0.50
N LEU A 279 -31.35 20.43 0.70
CA LEU A 279 -30.70 20.79 1.97
C LEU A 279 -31.72 21.07 3.09
N ASP A 280 -32.98 21.26 2.72
CA ASP A 280 -34.08 21.59 3.63
C ASP A 280 -35.07 20.42 3.85
N ASP A 281 -34.80 19.21 3.33
CA ASP A 281 -35.63 18.05 3.65
C ASP A 281 -35.42 17.63 5.12
N GLU A 282 -36.49 17.71 5.91
CA GLU A 282 -36.49 17.31 7.33
C GLU A 282 -36.12 15.83 7.54
N ASN A 283 -36.30 14.99 6.53
CA ASN A 283 -35.97 13.57 6.58
C ASN A 283 -34.49 13.29 6.33
N ILE A 284 -33.72 14.26 5.85
CA ILE A 284 -32.27 14.16 5.64
C ILE A 284 -31.56 14.83 6.81
N ASP A 285 -30.98 14.01 7.69
CA ASP A 285 -30.32 14.50 8.90
C ASP A 285 -28.89 14.97 8.62
N VAL A 286 -28.17 14.29 7.72
CA VAL A 286 -26.76 14.58 7.46
C VAL A 286 -26.52 14.65 5.97
N LEU A 287 -25.84 15.71 5.54
CA LEU A 287 -25.19 15.75 4.24
C LEU A 287 -23.77 15.18 4.36
N SER A 288 -23.47 14.16 3.58
CA SER A 288 -22.18 13.51 3.48
C SER A 288 -21.63 13.64 2.06
N TYR A 289 -20.35 13.98 1.92
CA TYR A 289 -19.66 13.98 0.62
C TYR A 289 -18.24 13.46 0.76
N HIS A 290 -17.68 12.96 -0.35
CA HIS A 290 -16.28 12.52 -0.40
C HIS A 290 -15.39 13.60 -1.05
N THR A 291 -14.15 13.74 -0.59
CA THR A 291 -13.23 14.77 -1.11
C THR A 291 -11.88 14.19 -1.54
N TYR A 292 -11.93 13.40 -2.62
CA TYR A 292 -10.75 13.05 -3.43
C TYR A 292 -10.30 14.19 -4.34
N VAL A 293 -11.22 15.11 -4.62
CA VAL A 293 -11.07 16.36 -5.37
C VAL A 293 -11.80 17.47 -4.63
N GLY A 294 -11.47 18.72 -4.93
CA GLY A 294 -12.27 19.88 -4.54
C GLY A 294 -13.38 20.20 -5.53
N LEU A 295 -14.01 21.36 -5.33
CA LEU A 295 -15.00 21.92 -6.24
C LEU A 295 -14.33 22.37 -7.52
N THR A 296 -15.03 22.24 -8.65
CA THR A 296 -14.51 22.61 -9.96
C THR A 296 -14.97 24.01 -10.37
N GLY A 297 -14.03 24.85 -10.81
CA GLY A 297 -14.32 26.09 -11.53
C GLY A 297 -14.27 27.35 -10.67
N PRO A 298 -14.40 28.54 -11.29
CA PRO A 298 -14.40 29.78 -10.53
C PRO A 298 -15.62 29.79 -9.60
N VAL A 299 -15.41 30.25 -8.38
CA VAL A 299 -16.44 30.46 -7.36
C VAL A 299 -16.49 31.95 -7.11
N THR A 300 -17.23 32.69 -7.93
CA THR A 300 -17.30 34.16 -7.88
C THR A 300 -18.69 34.69 -7.53
N ASP A 301 -19.60 33.79 -7.13
CA ASP A 301 -20.96 34.14 -6.76
C ASP A 301 -20.97 35.19 -5.66
N THR A 302 -21.71 36.28 -5.89
CA THR A 302 -21.75 37.42 -4.97
C THR A 302 -22.57 37.16 -3.72
N SER A 303 -23.36 36.08 -3.68
CA SER A 303 -24.04 35.61 -2.47
C SER A 303 -23.06 35.03 -1.44
N LEU A 304 -21.94 34.46 -1.89
CA LEU A 304 -20.90 33.95 -0.99
C LEU A 304 -20.09 35.12 -0.39
N PRO A 305 -19.61 35.02 0.86
CA PRO A 305 -18.66 35.98 1.43
C PRO A 305 -17.40 36.13 0.57
N ALA A 306 -16.85 37.34 0.47
CA ALA A 306 -15.67 37.62 -0.36
C ALA A 306 -14.47 36.70 -0.08
N GLY A 307 -14.28 36.27 1.18
CA GLY A 307 -13.20 35.37 1.58
C GLY A 307 -13.39 33.90 1.16
N LEU A 308 -14.56 33.52 0.66
CA LEU A 308 -14.85 32.18 0.10
C LEU A 308 -14.82 32.15 -1.43
N ARG A 309 -14.72 33.32 -2.07
CA ARG A 309 -14.69 33.43 -3.53
C ARG A 309 -13.29 33.14 -4.05
N THR A 310 -13.21 32.45 -5.18
CA THR A 310 -11.96 32.16 -5.89
C THR A 310 -12.15 32.27 -7.40
N SER A 311 -11.12 32.78 -8.09
CA SER A 311 -11.08 32.86 -9.55
C SER A 311 -10.43 31.63 -10.20
N THR A 312 -10.05 30.63 -9.40
CA THR A 312 -9.45 29.38 -9.88
C THR A 312 -10.41 28.67 -10.83
N THR A 313 -9.98 28.32 -12.03
CA THR A 313 -10.83 27.69 -13.06
C THR A 313 -10.85 26.16 -13.03
N GLY A 314 -10.10 25.54 -12.11
CA GLY A 314 -10.01 24.09 -11.91
C GLY A 314 -10.37 23.67 -10.49
N ASP A 315 -9.80 22.55 -10.02
CA ASP A 315 -9.94 22.08 -8.65
C ASP A 315 -9.40 23.15 -7.66
N ILE A 316 -10.26 23.61 -6.75
CA ILE A 316 -9.92 24.62 -5.75
C ILE A 316 -9.31 24.03 -4.47
N GLY A 317 -9.29 22.70 -4.33
CA GLY A 317 -8.78 21.95 -3.19
C GLY A 317 -9.79 21.70 -2.07
N ALA A 318 -9.49 20.71 -1.22
CA ALA A 318 -10.40 20.21 -0.18
C ALA A 318 -10.76 21.25 0.90
N THR A 319 -9.79 22.03 1.40
CA THR A 319 -10.05 23.00 2.50
C THR A 319 -10.93 24.17 2.04
N PRO A 320 -10.68 24.84 0.89
CA PRO A 320 -11.61 25.85 0.38
C PRO A 320 -13.00 25.29 0.09
N THR A 321 -13.08 24.08 -0.47
CA THR A 321 -14.34 23.36 -0.69
C THR A 321 -15.12 23.16 0.59
N LEU A 322 -14.47 22.68 1.65
CA LEU A 322 -15.10 22.49 2.97
C LEU A 322 -15.71 23.80 3.49
N LYS A 323 -15.01 24.94 3.34
CA LYS A 323 -15.53 26.24 3.78
C LYS A 323 -16.78 26.65 3.03
N ILE A 324 -16.80 26.46 1.71
CA ILE A 324 -17.94 26.81 0.86
C ILE A 324 -19.15 25.92 1.20
N ILE A 325 -18.97 24.60 1.23
CA ILE A 325 -20.05 23.67 1.56
C ILE A 325 -20.55 23.91 2.99
N ARG A 326 -19.64 24.19 3.93
CA ARG A 326 -20.04 24.52 5.30
C ARG A 326 -20.88 25.79 5.36
N HIS A 327 -20.53 26.82 4.60
CA HIS A 327 -21.32 28.05 4.52
C HIS A 327 -22.73 27.77 4.01
N LEU A 328 -22.89 26.92 2.99
CA LEU A 328 -24.19 26.58 2.41
C LEU A 328 -25.07 25.71 3.32
N THR A 329 -24.46 24.92 4.21
CA THR A 329 -25.16 23.98 5.11
C THR A 329 -25.41 24.54 6.51
N ALA A 330 -24.74 25.64 6.88
CA ALA A 330 -24.85 26.22 8.21
C ALA A 330 -26.30 26.57 8.59
N GLY A 331 -26.72 26.11 9.76
CA GLY A 331 -28.08 26.25 10.29
C GLY A 331 -29.15 25.36 9.62
N ARG A 332 -28.80 24.62 8.55
CA ARG A 332 -29.77 23.83 7.75
C ARG A 332 -29.64 22.33 8.00
N THR A 333 -28.44 21.76 7.80
CA THR A 333 -28.19 20.31 7.91
C THR A 333 -26.80 20.03 8.47
N ALA A 334 -26.65 18.91 9.18
CA ALA A 334 -25.36 18.49 9.71
C ALA A 334 -24.43 18.08 8.57
N LEU A 335 -23.13 18.41 8.69
CA LEU A 335 -22.15 18.16 7.64
C LEU A 335 -21.10 17.15 8.10
N VAL A 336 -21.01 16.04 7.38
CA VAL A 336 -19.95 15.04 7.53
C VAL A 336 -19.18 14.94 6.21
N VAL A 337 -17.86 14.77 6.27
CA VAL A 337 -17.06 14.42 5.09
C VAL A 337 -16.78 12.92 5.15
N GLY A 338 -17.62 12.15 4.46
CA GLY A 338 -17.72 10.69 4.61
C GLY A 338 -16.48 9.93 4.14
N GLU A 339 -15.71 10.51 3.23
CA GLU A 339 -14.40 10.02 2.84
C GLU A 339 -13.45 11.19 2.60
N ILE A 340 -12.37 11.21 3.39
CA ILE A 340 -11.20 12.05 3.17
C ILE A 340 -10.05 11.11 2.80
N ALA A 341 -9.51 11.20 1.59
CA ALA A 341 -8.21 10.64 1.19
C ALA A 341 -7.96 10.85 -0.32
N MET A 342 -7.11 10.01 -0.90
CA MET A 342 -6.34 10.08 -2.16
C MET A 342 -5.43 11.31 -2.27
N TYR A 343 -4.12 11.06 -2.13
CA TYR A 343 -3.03 12.02 -2.38
C TYR A 343 -2.87 13.19 -1.39
N MET A 344 -3.56 13.19 -0.24
CA MET A 344 -3.33 14.21 0.78
C MET A 344 -1.99 14.02 1.48
N SER A 345 -1.15 15.06 1.45
CA SER A 345 0.04 15.13 2.32
C SER A 345 -0.38 15.32 3.78
N PRO A 346 0.50 14.98 4.76
CA PRO A 346 0.25 15.28 6.17
C PRO A 346 -0.15 16.74 6.44
N ALA A 347 0.48 17.70 5.74
CA ALA A 347 0.16 19.11 5.88
C ALA A 347 -1.26 19.45 5.39
N THR A 348 -1.68 18.90 4.24
CA THR A 348 -3.03 19.07 3.70
C THR A 348 -4.07 18.47 4.64
N LEU A 349 -3.85 17.24 5.12
CA LEU A 349 -4.75 16.58 6.07
C LEU A 349 -4.89 17.39 7.36
N SER A 350 -3.77 17.85 7.94
CA SER A 350 -3.81 18.65 9.17
C SER A 350 -4.58 19.95 8.97
N SER A 351 -4.31 20.67 7.88
CA SER A 351 -5.00 21.93 7.54
C SER A 351 -6.51 21.73 7.35
N PHE A 352 -6.89 20.69 6.60
CA PHE A 352 -8.28 20.33 6.38
C PHE A 352 -9.01 20.02 7.69
N LEU A 353 -8.42 19.18 8.56
CA LEU A 353 -9.03 18.80 9.82
C LEU A 353 -9.06 19.95 10.85
N ASP A 354 -8.07 20.85 10.84
CA ASP A 354 -8.14 22.07 11.66
C ASP A 354 -9.30 22.97 11.23
N GLU A 355 -9.52 23.14 9.92
CA GLU A 355 -10.65 23.89 9.40
C GLU A 355 -11.98 23.23 9.76
N LEU A 356 -12.09 21.90 9.60
CA LEU A 356 -13.26 21.11 9.98
C LEU A 356 -13.62 21.29 11.45
N ILE A 357 -12.62 21.30 12.33
CA ILE A 357 -12.83 21.56 13.75
C ILE A 357 -13.32 22.98 13.98
N ALA A 358 -12.67 23.97 13.34
CA ALA A 358 -12.93 25.40 13.54
C ALA A 358 -14.29 25.86 13.00
N ASN A 359 -14.75 25.32 11.88
CA ASN A 359 -15.97 25.76 11.20
C ASN A 359 -17.26 25.06 11.70
N GLY A 360 -17.13 24.19 12.70
CA GLY A 360 -18.27 23.52 13.33
C GLY A 360 -18.87 22.37 12.52
N SER A 361 -18.20 21.85 11.48
CA SER A 361 -18.61 20.60 10.83
C SER A 361 -18.68 19.44 11.81
N SER A 362 -19.62 18.51 11.58
CA SER A 362 -19.94 17.43 12.51
C SER A 362 -18.92 16.30 12.49
N GLY A 363 -18.32 15.98 11.33
CA GLY A 363 -17.21 15.02 11.35
C GLY A 363 -16.59 14.68 10.01
N ALA A 364 -15.60 13.78 10.05
CA ALA A 364 -14.98 13.20 8.86
C ALA A 364 -14.44 11.79 9.10
N ASN A 365 -14.38 10.99 8.03
CA ASN A 365 -13.80 9.65 8.03
C ASN A 365 -12.69 9.51 6.99
N TRP A 366 -11.50 9.07 7.42
CA TRP A 366 -10.41 8.71 6.51
C TRP A 366 -10.78 7.51 5.62
N TRP A 367 -10.36 7.50 4.36
CA TRP A 367 -10.46 6.33 3.47
C TRP A 367 -9.07 5.75 3.15
N GLY A 368 -8.71 4.55 3.61
CA GLY A 368 -9.36 3.67 4.59
C GLY A 368 -8.37 3.08 5.62
N THR A 369 -8.87 2.27 6.54
CA THR A 369 -8.05 1.57 7.54
C THR A 369 -8.24 0.06 7.44
N ARG A 370 -7.16 -0.69 7.63
CA ARG A 370 -7.10 -2.15 7.61
C ARG A 370 -6.79 -2.69 8.99
N PHE A 371 -7.33 -3.88 9.24
CA PHE A 371 -7.15 -4.64 10.48
C PHE A 371 -6.38 -5.92 10.19
N HIS A 372 -5.94 -6.58 11.26
CA HIS A 372 -5.14 -7.79 11.14
C HIS A 372 -5.95 -8.94 10.53
N SER A 373 -5.29 -9.75 9.71
CA SER A 373 -5.83 -11.01 9.21
C SER A 373 -5.82 -12.08 10.30
N ARG A 374 -6.85 -12.95 10.32
CA ARG A 374 -6.86 -14.14 11.19
C ARG A 374 -5.69 -15.11 10.96
N ASP A 375 -5.04 -15.03 9.79
CA ASP A 375 -3.92 -15.89 9.37
C ASP A 375 -2.54 -15.28 9.74
N GLY A 376 -2.54 -14.05 10.23
CA GLY A 376 -1.34 -13.25 10.47
C GLY A 376 -1.13 -12.14 9.45
N GLY A 377 -0.48 -11.07 9.90
CA GLY A 377 -0.25 -9.84 9.13
C GLY A 377 -1.49 -8.97 8.98
N PHE A 378 -1.40 -7.95 8.13
CA PHE A 378 -2.49 -7.04 7.81
C PHE A 378 -3.10 -7.34 6.44
N TYR A 379 -4.40 -7.06 6.31
CA TYR A 379 -4.97 -6.82 4.98
C TYR A 379 -4.34 -5.61 4.34
N LYS A 380 -4.19 -5.65 3.02
CA LYS A 380 -3.62 -4.55 2.25
C LYS A 380 -4.40 -4.38 0.96
N HIS A 381 -4.61 -3.14 0.57
CA HIS A 381 -5.20 -2.79 -0.70
C HIS A 381 -4.59 -1.49 -1.24
N SER A 382 -4.52 -1.45 -2.56
CA SER A 382 -3.90 -0.38 -3.33
C SER A 382 -4.71 -0.19 -4.60
N ASP A 383 -5.34 0.97 -4.71
CA ASP A 383 -6.02 1.46 -5.89
C ASP A 383 -5.01 2.20 -6.77
N ASN A 384 -4.40 1.46 -7.69
CA ASN A 384 -3.47 1.98 -8.72
C ASN A 384 -2.07 2.37 -8.24
N ASP A 385 -1.47 1.58 -7.33
CA ASP A 385 -0.08 1.74 -6.87
C ASP A 385 0.20 3.07 -6.14
N SER A 386 -0.86 3.61 -5.54
CA SER A 386 -0.87 4.83 -4.73
C SER A 386 -0.53 4.48 -3.28
N GLN A 387 0.47 5.17 -2.71
CA GLN A 387 1.35 4.58 -1.69
C GLN A 387 0.89 4.70 -0.22
N TYR A 388 -0.31 5.22 0.12
CA TYR A 388 -0.82 5.30 1.54
C TYR A 388 -2.34 5.21 1.67
N GLU A 389 -3.01 4.55 0.75
CA GLU A 389 -4.48 4.58 0.72
C GLU A 389 -5.10 3.83 1.91
N ASP A 390 -4.37 2.87 2.44
CA ASP A 390 -4.79 2.05 3.55
C ASP A 390 -3.84 2.17 4.74
N LEU A 391 -4.41 2.56 5.88
CA LEU A 391 -3.69 2.67 7.14
C LEU A 391 -3.73 1.34 7.90
N ASN A 392 -2.58 0.90 8.40
CA ASN A 392 -2.40 -0.22 9.29
C ASN A 392 -2.06 0.33 10.67
N TRP A 393 -2.99 0.29 11.61
CA TRP A 393 -2.79 0.92 12.91
C TRP A 393 -1.85 0.12 13.83
N PRO A 394 -0.82 0.75 14.45
CA PRO A 394 -0.46 2.17 14.47
C PRO A 394 0.73 2.52 13.55
N GLY A 395 0.97 1.71 12.52
CA GLY A 395 2.08 1.81 11.59
C GLY A 395 3.33 1.09 12.08
N PHE A 396 4.34 0.99 11.20
CA PHE A 396 5.56 0.23 11.45
C PHE A 396 6.77 1.15 11.69
N PRO A 397 7.59 0.90 12.73
CA PRO A 397 8.63 1.83 13.16
C PRO A 397 9.73 2.06 12.10
N ALA A 398 10.42 3.20 12.15
CA ALA A 398 11.46 3.60 11.19
C ALA A 398 12.64 2.61 11.10
N THR A 399 12.91 1.85 12.16
CA THR A 399 13.97 0.82 12.20
C THR A 399 13.79 -0.30 11.18
N THR A 400 12.62 -0.35 10.56
CA THR A 400 12.29 -1.37 9.59
C THR A 400 12.96 -1.20 8.22
N ASN A 401 13.57 -0.05 7.91
CA ASN A 401 14.31 0.22 6.66
C ASN A 401 13.54 -0.13 5.36
N TYR A 402 12.20 -0.23 5.43
CA TYR A 402 11.39 -0.70 4.32
C TYR A 402 11.31 0.37 3.24
N LEU A 403 10.61 1.48 3.51
CA LEU A 403 10.28 2.53 2.55
C LEU A 403 9.92 3.83 3.30
N PRO A 404 10.37 5.04 2.89
CA PRO A 404 9.93 6.33 3.46
C PRO A 404 8.42 6.46 3.56
N GLU A 405 7.75 5.77 2.65
CA GLU A 405 6.33 5.57 2.60
C GLU A 405 5.70 5.20 3.96
N ILE A 406 6.24 4.20 4.63
CA ILE A 406 5.67 3.73 5.90
C ILE A 406 5.72 4.82 7.00
N GLN A 407 6.64 5.78 6.91
CA GLN A 407 6.70 6.90 7.87
C GLN A 407 5.61 7.95 7.62
N THR A 408 5.25 8.18 6.36
CA THR A 408 4.10 9.02 6.01
C THR A 408 2.83 8.45 6.61
N GLU A 409 2.65 7.13 6.53
CA GLU A 409 1.49 6.42 7.11
C GLU A 409 1.35 6.64 8.62
N ILE A 410 2.46 6.56 9.38
CA ILE A 410 2.47 6.87 10.82
C ILE A 410 2.04 8.32 11.06
N THR A 411 2.61 9.26 10.30
CA THR A 411 2.34 10.69 10.46
C THR A 411 0.87 11.01 10.22
N LEU A 412 0.26 10.43 9.19
CA LEU A 412 -1.17 10.58 8.89
C LEU A 412 -2.04 10.06 10.04
N GLN A 413 -1.71 8.89 10.58
CA GLN A 413 -2.42 8.27 11.69
C GLN A 413 -2.31 9.08 13.00
N GLU A 414 -1.14 9.65 13.28
CA GLU A 414 -0.94 10.55 14.42
C GLU A 414 -1.77 11.83 14.29
N ILE A 415 -1.85 12.41 13.09
CA ILE A 415 -2.73 13.55 12.81
C ILE A 415 -4.19 13.16 13.05
N LEU A 416 -4.68 12.08 12.45
CA LEU A 416 -6.05 11.61 12.63
C LEU A 416 -6.40 11.42 14.11
N ARG A 417 -5.52 10.75 14.85
CA ARG A 417 -5.68 10.50 16.28
C ARG A 417 -5.70 11.78 17.12
N ALA A 418 -4.82 12.73 16.83
CA ALA A 418 -4.78 14.01 17.52
C ALA A 418 -6.03 14.85 17.22
N LYS A 419 -6.50 14.85 15.98
CA LYS A 419 -7.70 15.61 15.57
C LYS A 419 -8.98 14.96 16.11
N ALA A 420 -9.05 13.63 16.19
CA ALA A 420 -10.13 12.90 16.84
C ALA A 420 -10.25 13.24 18.34
N TRP A 421 -9.12 13.30 19.06
CA TRP A 421 -9.10 13.73 20.47
C TRP A 421 -9.55 15.19 20.63
N LYS A 422 -9.05 16.10 19.77
CA LYS A 422 -9.35 17.53 19.81
C LYS A 422 -10.82 17.82 19.48
N ILE A 423 -11.38 17.19 18.44
CA ILE A 423 -12.77 17.45 18.03
C ILE A 423 -13.79 16.94 19.05
N ALA A 424 -13.46 15.90 19.81
CA ALA A 424 -14.25 15.40 20.93
C ALA A 424 -14.20 16.33 22.18
N GLY A 425 -13.58 17.51 22.07
CA GLY A 425 -13.58 18.53 23.12
C GLY A 425 -12.46 18.38 24.16
N HIS A 426 -11.52 17.46 23.97
CA HIS A 426 -10.40 17.30 24.88
C HIS A 426 -9.30 18.35 24.64
N THR A 427 -8.59 18.71 25.71
CA THR A 427 -7.42 19.61 25.66
C THR A 427 -6.12 18.82 25.81
N GLY A 428 -5.06 19.27 25.14
CA GLY A 428 -3.74 18.62 25.17
C GLY A 428 -3.58 17.46 24.17
N ALA A 429 -2.50 16.69 24.34
CA ALA A 429 -2.21 15.54 23.50
C ALA A 429 -3.10 14.34 23.87
N PRO A 430 -3.42 13.45 22.91
CA PRO A 430 -4.07 12.18 23.22
C PRO A 430 -3.24 11.37 24.22
N PRO A 431 -3.87 10.50 25.04
CA PRO A 431 -3.16 9.56 25.91
C PRO A 431 -2.09 8.75 25.15
N ALA A 432 -1.11 8.19 25.87
CA ALA A 432 -0.22 7.21 25.27
C ALA A 432 -1.01 5.95 24.84
N LEU A 433 -0.49 5.21 23.87
CA LEU A 433 -1.03 3.91 23.51
C LEU A 433 -0.99 2.98 24.74
N PRO A 434 -2.03 2.16 24.98
CA PRO A 434 -1.92 1.07 25.95
C PRO A 434 -0.94 0.01 25.44
N ALA A 435 -0.37 -0.77 26.37
CA ALA A 435 0.35 -1.99 26.00
C ALA A 435 -0.59 -2.93 25.23
N PRO A 436 -0.11 -3.62 24.17
CA PRO A 436 -0.97 -4.50 23.38
C PRO A 436 -1.52 -5.66 24.20
N ALA A 437 -2.65 -6.23 23.76
CA ALA A 437 -3.12 -7.50 24.28
C ALA A 437 -2.16 -8.65 23.90
N PRO A 438 -2.19 -9.80 24.60
CA PRO A 438 -1.44 -10.98 24.17
C PRO A 438 -1.92 -11.46 22.79
N PRO A 439 -1.02 -11.68 21.81
CA PRO A 439 -1.40 -12.25 20.52
C PRO A 439 -1.78 -13.73 20.68
N ILE A 440 -2.36 -14.32 19.62
CA ILE A 440 -2.69 -15.75 19.59
C ILE A 440 -1.80 -16.43 18.56
N VAL A 441 -0.84 -17.23 19.03
CA VAL A 441 0.04 -18.04 18.17
C VAL A 441 -0.78 -19.17 17.55
N LEU A 442 -0.71 -19.26 16.22
CA LEU A 442 -1.40 -20.28 15.45
C LEU A 442 -0.71 -21.65 15.63
N PRO A 443 -1.38 -22.77 15.28
CA PRO A 443 -0.72 -24.06 15.21
C PRO A 443 0.50 -24.01 14.29
N ILE A 444 1.65 -24.52 14.77
CA ILE A 444 2.91 -24.50 14.04
C ILE A 444 3.22 -25.92 13.56
N SER A 445 3.33 -26.11 12.24
CA SER A 445 3.72 -27.38 11.62
C SER A 445 5.24 -27.60 11.64
N ASP A 446 6.00 -26.52 11.41
CA ASP A 446 7.44 -26.55 11.27
C ASP A 446 8.06 -25.20 11.66
N VAL A 447 9.37 -25.21 11.89
CA VAL A 447 10.10 -24.03 12.37
C VAL A 447 10.34 -22.96 11.29
N GLY A 448 10.03 -23.24 10.02
CA GLY A 448 10.14 -22.29 8.92
C GLY A 448 8.91 -21.38 8.76
N HIS A 449 7.75 -21.81 9.27
CA HIS A 449 6.47 -21.14 9.05
C HIS A 449 5.73 -20.92 10.37
N ILE A 450 5.98 -19.77 11.00
CA ILE A 450 5.39 -19.39 12.28
C ILE A 450 4.60 -18.09 12.10
N SER A 451 3.31 -18.12 12.43
CA SER A 451 2.41 -16.96 12.40
C SER A 451 1.51 -16.90 13.64
N TRP A 452 0.91 -15.73 13.86
CA TRP A 452 -0.01 -15.46 14.96
C TRP A 452 -1.08 -14.47 14.49
N GLN A 453 -2.21 -14.48 15.17
CA GLN A 453 -3.15 -13.36 15.15
C GLN A 453 -2.51 -12.18 15.87
N GLY A 454 -2.38 -11.06 15.16
CA GLY A 454 -1.83 -9.81 15.65
C GLY A 454 -2.59 -9.22 16.84
N SER A 455 -2.11 -8.09 17.34
CA SER A 455 -2.72 -7.41 18.49
C SER A 455 -2.85 -5.93 18.18
N THR A 456 -4.05 -5.39 18.36
CA THR A 456 -4.35 -3.98 18.09
C THR A 456 -3.35 -3.05 18.78
N GLY A 457 -2.71 -2.19 18.00
CA GLY A 457 -1.73 -1.22 18.51
C GLY A 457 -0.32 -1.79 18.68
N ALA A 458 -0.06 -3.06 18.35
CA ALA A 458 1.28 -3.62 18.35
C ALA A 458 2.12 -3.07 17.19
N GLN A 459 3.40 -2.86 17.44
CA GLN A 459 4.37 -2.40 16.44
C GLN A 459 5.51 -3.39 16.23
N SER A 460 5.70 -4.32 17.16
CA SER A 460 6.70 -5.38 17.06
C SER A 460 6.31 -6.58 17.91
N TYR A 461 6.92 -7.72 17.61
CA TYR A 461 6.66 -8.99 18.28
C TYR A 461 7.98 -9.67 18.60
N THR A 462 8.17 -10.01 19.88
CA THR A 462 9.25 -10.88 20.32
C THR A 462 8.77 -12.32 20.32
N VAL A 463 9.33 -13.13 19.42
CA VAL A 463 9.10 -14.56 19.39
C VAL A 463 10.02 -15.22 20.39
N GLN A 464 9.46 -16.01 21.30
CA GLN A 464 10.20 -16.80 22.29
C GLN A 464 10.04 -18.29 22.02
N ARG A 465 11.08 -19.05 22.34
CA ARG A 465 11.09 -20.51 22.26
C ARG A 465 11.59 -21.17 23.54
N SER A 466 11.17 -22.40 23.77
CA SER A 466 11.67 -23.27 24.84
C SER A 466 11.71 -24.73 24.44
N ARG A 467 12.52 -25.54 25.13
CA ARG A 467 12.52 -27.01 25.01
C ARG A 467 11.45 -27.69 25.88
N SER A 468 10.76 -26.92 26.73
CA SER A 468 9.69 -27.39 27.60
C SER A 468 8.52 -26.42 27.50
N ARG A 469 7.29 -26.94 27.62
CA ARG A 469 6.06 -26.14 27.55
C ARG A 469 6.02 -24.99 28.58
N HIS A 470 6.76 -25.12 29.68
CA HIS A 470 6.76 -24.17 30.79
C HIS A 470 8.04 -23.33 30.88
N GLY A 471 8.96 -23.44 29.92
CA GLY A 471 10.23 -22.74 29.95
C GLY A 471 11.41 -23.60 30.44
N PRO A 472 12.60 -23.00 30.61
CA PRO A 472 12.89 -21.57 30.46
C PRO A 472 12.74 -21.09 29.02
N TRP A 473 12.33 -19.83 28.84
CA TRP A 473 12.08 -19.21 27.54
C TRP A 473 13.27 -18.38 27.09
N THR A 474 13.60 -18.47 25.80
CA THR A 474 14.66 -17.69 25.16
C THR A 474 14.11 -16.94 23.96
N ASN A 475 14.59 -15.73 23.71
CA ASN A 475 14.20 -14.97 22.52
C ASN A 475 14.76 -15.65 21.26
N ALA A 476 13.87 -15.93 20.32
CA ALA A 476 14.20 -16.47 19.00
C ALA A 476 14.38 -15.35 17.96
N GLY A 477 13.63 -14.25 18.10
CA GLY A 477 13.76 -13.08 17.24
C GLY A 477 12.76 -11.98 17.60
N VAL A 478 12.96 -10.79 17.02
CA VAL A 478 12.01 -9.67 17.07
C VAL A 478 11.66 -9.31 15.64
N VAL A 479 10.37 -9.24 15.33
CA VAL A 479 9.85 -8.99 13.98
C VAL A 479 8.63 -8.06 14.00
N HIS A 480 8.18 -7.69 12.82
CA HIS A 480 6.96 -6.92 12.56
C HIS A 480 5.98 -7.80 11.77
N ASP A 481 4.70 -7.47 11.77
CA ASP A 481 3.65 -8.19 11.05
C ASP A 481 3.18 -7.46 9.78
N ASN A 482 4.08 -6.70 9.16
CA ASN A 482 3.82 -5.95 7.93
C ASN A 482 3.87 -6.80 6.65
N LEU A 483 3.98 -8.12 6.76
CA LEU A 483 4.04 -9.02 5.61
C LEU A 483 2.65 -9.25 4.99
N PRO A 484 2.57 -9.58 3.68
CA PRO A 484 1.31 -10.00 3.06
C PRO A 484 0.68 -11.21 3.78
N THR A 485 -0.65 -11.32 3.72
CA THR A 485 -1.42 -12.34 4.47
C THR A 485 -1.17 -13.81 4.09
N TYR A 486 -0.32 -14.06 3.09
CA TYR A 486 0.12 -15.41 2.71
C TYR A 486 1.56 -15.73 3.12
N SER A 487 2.32 -14.75 3.64
CA SER A 487 3.65 -14.97 4.18
C SER A 487 3.59 -15.32 5.66
N SER A 488 4.51 -16.19 6.10
CA SER A 488 4.69 -16.46 7.53
C SER A 488 5.41 -15.30 8.20
N LEU A 489 4.96 -14.91 9.40
CA LEU A 489 5.50 -13.74 10.10
C LEU A 489 6.90 -13.99 10.69
N PHE A 490 7.25 -15.24 10.94
CA PHE A 490 8.54 -15.61 11.50
C PHE A 490 9.05 -16.96 11.02
N HIS A 491 10.37 -17.07 10.89
CA HIS A 491 11.10 -18.31 10.59
C HIS A 491 12.23 -18.45 11.61
N ASP A 492 12.27 -19.55 12.35
CA ASP A 492 13.32 -19.81 13.35
C ASP A 492 14.55 -20.45 12.71
N ALA A 493 15.34 -19.63 12.00
CA ALA A 493 16.59 -20.07 11.39
C ALA A 493 17.61 -20.64 12.41
N ALA A 494 17.47 -20.26 13.68
CA ALA A 494 18.34 -20.70 14.78
C ALA A 494 17.85 -22.00 15.43
N ALA A 495 16.73 -22.59 14.99
CA ALA A 495 16.22 -23.86 15.49
C ALA A 495 17.22 -24.97 15.23
N ARG A 496 17.55 -25.74 16.27
CA ARG A 496 18.57 -26.78 16.15
C ARG A 496 17.96 -28.09 15.65
N PRO A 497 18.67 -28.78 14.76
CA PRO A 497 18.16 -29.99 14.14
C PRO A 497 17.96 -31.13 15.13
N GLY A 498 16.92 -31.94 14.93
CA GLY A 498 16.59 -33.08 15.80
C GLY A 498 16.07 -32.69 17.19
N ARG A 499 15.78 -31.40 17.42
CA ARG A 499 15.14 -30.92 18.65
C ARG A 499 13.66 -30.64 18.41
N ALA A 500 12.94 -30.50 19.51
CA ALA A 500 11.57 -29.99 19.51
C ALA A 500 11.47 -28.72 20.38
N TYR A 501 10.64 -27.79 19.94
CA TYR A 501 10.48 -26.48 20.55
C TYR A 501 9.02 -26.13 20.80
N TYR A 502 8.77 -25.40 21.87
CA TYR A 502 7.52 -24.70 22.12
C TYR A 502 7.74 -23.22 21.82
N TYR A 503 6.75 -22.56 21.22
CA TYR A 503 6.79 -21.14 20.87
C TYR A 503 5.70 -20.36 21.58
N ARG A 504 6.01 -19.11 21.91
CA ARG A 504 5.06 -18.08 22.34
C ARG A 504 5.53 -16.71 21.85
N VAL A 505 4.63 -15.75 21.77
CA VAL A 505 4.91 -14.41 21.25
C VAL A 505 4.49 -13.36 22.28
N ILE A 506 5.27 -12.28 22.34
CA ILE A 506 5.02 -11.09 23.16
C ILE A 506 4.93 -9.91 22.19
N ALA A 507 3.81 -9.21 22.17
CA ALA A 507 3.60 -8.00 21.37
C ALA A 507 4.11 -6.76 22.12
N ALA A 508 4.57 -5.74 21.41
CA ALA A 508 5.11 -4.53 22.00
C ALA A 508 4.80 -3.28 21.16
N ASN A 509 4.66 -2.16 21.85
CA ASN A 509 4.59 -0.81 21.29
C ASN A 509 5.22 0.19 22.29
N ALA A 510 5.11 1.49 22.02
CA ALA A 510 5.61 2.54 22.92
C ALA A 510 4.92 2.55 24.31
N GLY A 511 3.73 1.97 24.43
CA GLY A 511 2.96 1.83 25.67
C GLY A 511 3.39 0.67 26.56
N GLY A 512 4.21 -0.25 26.05
CA GLY A 512 4.74 -1.38 26.81
C GLY A 512 4.68 -2.70 26.04
N VAL A 513 4.75 -3.80 26.79
CA VAL A 513 4.73 -5.18 26.26
C VAL A 513 3.52 -5.93 26.78
N SER A 514 2.98 -6.84 25.96
CA SER A 514 1.88 -7.71 26.35
C SER A 514 2.33 -8.82 27.30
N ALA A 515 1.37 -9.49 27.95
CA ALA A 515 1.65 -10.81 28.51
C ALA A 515 1.92 -11.82 27.38
N PRO A 516 2.66 -12.92 27.63
CA PRO A 516 2.92 -13.90 26.59
C PRO A 516 1.63 -14.54 26.05
N SER A 517 1.62 -14.83 24.75
CA SER A 517 0.55 -15.59 24.08
C SER A 517 0.32 -16.99 24.67
N ASN A 518 -0.68 -17.69 24.13
CA ASN A 518 -0.73 -19.15 24.21
C ASN A 518 0.58 -19.79 23.72
N VAL A 519 0.85 -20.99 24.22
CA VAL A 519 2.01 -21.80 23.82
C VAL A 519 1.61 -22.77 22.71
N SER A 520 2.34 -22.77 21.60
CA SER A 520 2.19 -23.70 20.47
C SER A 520 3.39 -24.67 20.40
N GLY A 521 3.15 -25.95 20.14
CA GLY A 521 4.16 -27.02 20.09
C GLY A 521 3.87 -28.22 21.01
N PRO A 522 4.77 -29.22 21.06
CA PRO A 522 6.14 -29.18 20.56
C PRO A 522 6.21 -29.27 19.03
N VAL A 523 7.05 -28.44 18.42
CA VAL A 523 7.35 -28.41 16.98
C VAL A 523 8.70 -29.07 16.76
N GLY A 524 8.74 -30.15 16.00
CA GLY A 524 9.99 -30.80 15.62
C GLY A 524 10.78 -29.96 14.62
N ALA A 525 12.10 -29.90 14.78
CA ALA A 525 13.01 -29.27 13.83
C ALA A 525 13.92 -30.34 13.18
N PRO A 526 13.39 -31.27 12.35
CA PRO A 526 14.24 -32.25 11.66
C PRO A 526 15.11 -31.61 10.57
N ARG A 527 14.75 -30.41 10.12
CA ARG A 527 15.39 -29.65 9.04
C ARG A 527 15.47 -28.17 9.43
N GLN A 528 16.27 -27.43 8.68
CA GLN A 528 16.39 -25.98 8.80
C GLN A 528 15.86 -25.27 7.55
N TRP A 529 15.57 -23.99 7.71
CA TRP A 529 14.96 -23.15 6.69
C TRP A 529 15.73 -21.86 6.45
N ILE A 530 15.78 -21.42 5.20
CA ILE A 530 16.01 -20.02 4.83
C ILE A 530 14.73 -19.57 4.13
N VAL A 531 14.02 -18.61 4.72
CA VAL A 531 12.86 -17.96 4.10
C VAL A 531 13.25 -16.53 3.80
N ASP A 532 13.13 -16.11 2.55
CA ASP A 532 13.50 -14.78 2.11
C ASP A 532 12.37 -14.14 1.31
N ASP A 533 11.74 -13.12 1.90
CA ASP A 533 10.71 -12.28 1.28
C ASP A 533 11.35 -11.10 0.49
N LEU A 534 12.66 -11.16 0.22
CA LEU A 534 13.39 -10.31 -0.72
C LEU A 534 13.32 -8.81 -0.41
N PHE A 535 13.46 -8.48 0.87
CA PHE A 535 13.57 -7.09 1.34
C PHE A 535 14.94 -6.47 1.04
N ASP A 536 15.98 -7.28 1.16
CA ASP A 536 17.36 -6.94 0.87
C ASP A 536 18.13 -8.21 0.49
N PHE A 537 19.44 -8.09 0.31
CA PHE A 537 20.30 -9.21 -0.08
C PHE A 537 21.00 -9.88 1.11
N SER A 538 20.59 -9.60 2.35
CA SER A 538 21.29 -10.04 3.57
C SER A 538 21.35 -11.56 3.74
N LYS A 539 20.41 -12.30 3.13
CA LYS A 539 20.37 -13.77 3.15
C LYS A 539 21.03 -14.42 1.94
N THR A 540 21.47 -13.62 0.96
CA THR A 540 22.14 -14.14 -0.24
C THR A 540 23.61 -14.46 0.04
N TYR A 541 24.12 -15.51 -0.60
CA TYR A 541 25.54 -15.84 -0.63
C TYR A 541 26.30 -14.97 -1.64
N THR A 542 25.73 -14.79 -2.83
CA THR A 542 26.22 -13.85 -3.84
C THR A 542 25.07 -13.52 -4.79
N ARG A 543 25.28 -12.53 -5.66
CA ARG A 543 24.37 -12.18 -6.73
C ARG A 543 25.12 -11.56 -7.88
N GLU A 544 24.47 -11.49 -9.03
CA GLU A 544 24.90 -10.60 -10.09
C GLU A 544 24.70 -9.16 -9.69
N SER A 545 25.61 -8.31 -10.14
CA SER A 545 25.64 -6.91 -9.76
C SER A 545 24.42 -6.14 -10.30
N ASN A 546 23.81 -6.63 -11.40
CA ASN A 546 22.57 -6.10 -11.96
C ASN A 546 21.28 -6.59 -11.27
N ALA A 547 21.38 -7.47 -10.28
CA ALA A 547 20.25 -7.92 -9.47
C ALA A 547 19.76 -6.77 -8.61
N VAL A 548 18.48 -6.40 -8.70
CA VAL A 548 17.90 -5.33 -7.89
C VAL A 548 16.65 -5.82 -7.18
N ILE A 549 16.46 -5.32 -5.95
CA ILE A 549 15.20 -5.48 -5.22
C ILE A 549 14.40 -4.22 -5.48
N ALA A 550 13.35 -4.36 -6.28
CA ALA A 550 12.36 -3.31 -6.48
C ALA A 550 11.39 -3.34 -5.29
N LYS A 551 11.52 -2.35 -4.41
CA LYS A 551 10.62 -2.18 -3.27
C LYS A 551 9.39 -1.39 -3.69
N SER A 552 8.22 -1.79 -3.21
CA SER A 552 6.98 -1.04 -3.41
C SER A 552 6.09 -1.19 -2.18
N TYR A 553 5.40 -0.12 -1.81
CA TYR A 553 4.33 -0.17 -0.81
C TYR A 553 3.02 -0.01 -1.56
N GLY A 554 2.17 -1.03 -1.53
CA GLY A 554 0.92 -1.00 -2.30
C GLY A 554 1.05 -1.54 -3.73
N ASN A 555 1.89 -2.53 -4.03
CA ASN A 555 1.93 -3.12 -5.37
C ASN A 555 0.79 -4.13 -5.57
N SER A 556 -0.32 -3.64 -6.11
CA SER A 556 -1.51 -4.46 -6.29
C SER A 556 -1.29 -5.61 -7.28
N ALA A 557 -0.46 -5.40 -8.30
CA ALA A 557 -0.10 -6.38 -9.32
C ALA A 557 0.78 -7.53 -8.79
N GLN A 558 1.48 -7.29 -7.69
CA GLN A 558 2.40 -8.25 -7.05
C GLN A 558 1.91 -8.67 -5.66
N GLN A 559 0.59 -8.82 -5.52
CA GLN A 559 -0.07 -9.28 -4.28
C GLN A 559 0.36 -8.54 -3.01
N GLU A 560 0.73 -7.26 -3.14
CA GLU A 560 1.22 -6.40 -2.04
C GLU A 560 2.57 -6.82 -1.45
N ASP A 561 3.36 -7.58 -2.21
CA ASP A 561 4.76 -7.84 -1.88
C ASP A 561 5.53 -6.52 -1.75
N LEU A 562 6.29 -6.43 -0.66
CA LEU A 562 7.04 -5.23 -0.32
C LEU A 562 8.36 -5.11 -1.09
N GLY A 563 8.81 -6.20 -1.70
CA GLY A 563 10.03 -6.28 -2.49
C GLY A 563 9.95 -7.41 -3.49
N VAL A 564 10.42 -7.17 -4.71
CA VAL A 564 10.65 -8.22 -5.71
C VAL A 564 12.05 -8.10 -6.29
N LEU A 565 12.72 -9.23 -6.45
CA LEU A 565 13.98 -9.30 -7.17
C LEU A 565 13.71 -9.29 -8.69
N LYS A 566 14.40 -8.41 -9.41
CA LYS A 566 14.39 -8.34 -10.87
C LYS A 566 15.77 -8.00 -11.42
N SER A 567 15.96 -8.20 -12.72
CA SER A 567 17.11 -7.64 -13.44
C SER A 567 16.92 -6.14 -13.64
N ARG A 568 17.94 -5.33 -13.37
CA ARG A 568 17.86 -3.87 -13.58
C ARG A 568 17.49 -3.50 -15.04
N ASN A 569 17.94 -4.30 -16.00
CA ASN A 569 17.81 -4.00 -17.44
C ASN A 569 16.84 -4.94 -18.16
N GLY A 570 16.10 -5.78 -17.42
CA GLY A 570 15.08 -6.69 -17.99
C GLY A 570 15.62 -7.82 -18.88
N THR A 571 16.93 -8.12 -18.86
CA THR A 571 17.54 -9.18 -19.68
C THR A 571 17.71 -10.49 -18.91
N SER A 572 18.60 -10.50 -17.92
CA SER A 572 18.83 -11.63 -17.02
C SER A 572 19.54 -11.19 -15.76
N THR A 573 19.33 -11.91 -14.65
CA THR A 573 20.08 -11.76 -13.41
C THR A 573 20.08 -13.06 -12.62
N SER A 574 21.00 -13.17 -11.65
CA SER A 574 21.03 -14.32 -10.75
C SER A 574 21.30 -13.94 -9.30
N VAL A 575 20.73 -14.74 -8.40
CA VAL A 575 21.03 -14.72 -6.97
C VAL A 575 21.39 -16.13 -6.51
N GLU A 576 22.35 -16.23 -5.60
CA GLU A 576 22.81 -17.49 -5.04
C GLU A 576 22.63 -17.50 -3.53
N TYR A 577 22.27 -18.66 -2.98
CA TYR A 577 22.14 -18.93 -1.56
C TYR A 577 23.02 -20.11 -1.20
N ALA A 578 23.52 -20.13 0.04
CA ALA A 578 24.33 -21.22 0.55
C ALA A 578 23.79 -21.72 1.90
N VAL A 579 23.77 -23.04 2.09
CA VAL A 579 23.22 -23.66 3.31
C VAL A 579 24.28 -24.42 4.10
N GLY A 580 24.12 -24.47 5.44
CA GLY A 580 24.98 -25.21 6.37
C GLY A 580 24.71 -26.73 6.42
N GLY A 581 24.59 -27.36 5.25
CA GLY A 581 24.18 -28.74 5.11
C GLY A 581 23.86 -29.06 3.66
N THR A 582 22.93 -29.97 3.41
CA THR A 582 22.46 -30.36 2.08
C THR A 582 21.03 -29.90 1.82
N LEU A 583 20.78 -29.26 0.69
CA LEU A 583 19.46 -28.85 0.24
C LEU A 583 18.54 -30.08 0.11
N THR A 584 17.31 -29.96 0.63
CA THR A 584 16.26 -30.99 0.49
C THR A 584 15.02 -30.46 -0.22
N GLY A 585 14.84 -29.13 -0.23
CA GLY A 585 13.79 -28.47 -0.97
C GLY A 585 14.14 -27.02 -1.28
N ALA A 586 13.61 -26.52 -2.40
CA ALA A 586 13.64 -25.12 -2.75
C ALA A 586 12.32 -24.73 -3.41
N THR A 587 11.66 -23.69 -2.87
CA THR A 587 10.44 -23.13 -3.43
C THR A 587 10.70 -21.67 -3.77
N VAL A 588 10.47 -21.29 -5.03
CA VAL A 588 10.57 -19.91 -5.51
C VAL A 588 9.20 -19.46 -6.00
N TYR A 589 8.77 -18.29 -5.55
CA TYR A 589 7.53 -17.64 -5.95
C TYR A 589 7.89 -16.47 -6.87
N ALA A 590 7.29 -16.38 -8.04
CA ALA A 590 7.60 -15.32 -8.99
C ALA A 590 6.39 -14.89 -9.84
N TYR A 591 6.43 -13.65 -10.31
CA TYR A 591 5.48 -13.06 -11.25
C TYR A 591 6.08 -13.02 -12.66
N ASN A 592 5.21 -13.01 -13.69
CA ASN A 592 5.56 -12.83 -15.11
C ASN A 592 6.62 -13.82 -15.63
N SER A 593 6.70 -15.02 -15.06
CA SER A 593 7.90 -15.87 -15.16
C SER A 593 7.74 -17.34 -15.56
N PRO A 594 6.61 -17.85 -16.12
CA PRO A 594 6.40 -19.29 -16.25
C PRO A 594 7.44 -20.06 -17.10
N GLY A 595 8.31 -19.37 -17.87
CA GLY A 595 9.46 -19.95 -18.57
C GLY A 595 10.77 -19.17 -18.37
N GLU A 596 10.82 -18.24 -17.41
CA GLU A 596 11.92 -17.27 -17.25
C GLU A 596 12.71 -17.48 -15.94
N VAL A 597 12.37 -18.49 -15.15
CA VAL A 597 13.06 -18.79 -13.89
C VAL A 597 13.56 -20.23 -13.89
N THR A 598 14.85 -20.40 -13.63
CA THR A 598 15.49 -21.72 -13.53
C THR A 598 16.27 -21.86 -12.23
N LEU A 599 16.14 -23.02 -11.60
CA LEU A 599 16.82 -23.35 -10.35
C LEU A 599 18.02 -24.27 -10.62
N TYR A 600 19.17 -23.92 -10.06
CA TYR A 600 20.39 -24.72 -10.18
C TYR A 600 20.97 -25.05 -8.81
N GLY A 601 21.43 -26.28 -8.63
CA GLY A 601 22.12 -26.75 -7.44
C GLY A 601 23.63 -26.84 -7.66
N SER A 602 24.42 -26.53 -6.64
CA SER A 602 25.87 -26.74 -6.66
C SER A 602 26.39 -27.32 -5.35
N ARG A 603 27.48 -28.09 -5.43
CA ARG A 603 28.19 -28.67 -4.29
C ARG A 603 29.25 -27.72 -3.73
N ASP A 604 29.86 -26.90 -4.60
CA ASP A 604 31.06 -26.11 -4.36
C ASP A 604 30.88 -24.61 -4.63
N GLY A 605 29.75 -24.21 -5.21
CA GLY A 605 29.47 -22.83 -5.59
C GLY A 605 30.24 -22.38 -6.84
N THR A 606 30.66 -23.32 -7.68
CA THR A 606 31.28 -23.06 -8.99
C THR A 606 30.64 -23.89 -10.10
N ALA A 607 30.43 -25.19 -9.88
CA ALA A 607 29.76 -26.08 -10.83
C ALA A 607 28.27 -26.21 -10.48
N TYR A 608 27.42 -25.57 -11.29
CA TYR A 608 25.97 -25.57 -11.14
C TYR A 608 25.28 -26.56 -12.07
N TYR A 609 24.26 -27.27 -11.58
CA TYR A 609 23.48 -28.24 -12.33
C TYR A 609 21.99 -27.93 -12.18
N GLU A 610 21.25 -28.02 -13.28
CA GLU A 610 19.81 -27.72 -13.28
C GLU A 610 19.05 -28.68 -12.37
N LEU A 611 18.17 -28.13 -11.53
CA LEU A 611 17.35 -28.90 -10.61
C LEU A 611 16.03 -29.29 -11.28
N PRO A 612 15.61 -30.57 -11.17
CA PRO A 612 14.25 -30.96 -11.53
C PRO A 612 13.25 -30.12 -10.73
N THR A 613 12.49 -29.29 -11.44
CA THR A 613 11.61 -28.28 -10.83
C THR A 613 10.19 -28.51 -11.30
N ARG A 614 9.25 -28.61 -10.36
CA ARG A 614 7.82 -28.64 -10.65
C ARG A 614 7.31 -27.21 -10.72
N LEU A 615 6.70 -26.85 -11.84
CA LEU A 615 6.08 -25.55 -12.03
C LEU A 615 4.58 -25.66 -11.73
N THR A 616 4.05 -24.72 -10.96
CA THR A 616 2.61 -24.56 -10.74
C THR A 616 2.25 -23.11 -11.01
N THR A 617 1.38 -22.87 -11.99
CA THR A 617 0.91 -21.53 -12.38
C THR A 617 -0.47 -21.26 -11.79
N PHE A 618 -0.70 -20.02 -11.37
CA PHE A 618 -1.96 -19.54 -10.80
C PHE A 618 -2.51 -18.40 -11.67
N ALA A 619 -3.81 -18.12 -11.60
CA ALA A 619 -4.46 -17.25 -12.57
C ALA A 619 -4.03 -15.77 -12.45
N ASN A 620 -4.32 -15.04 -13.53
CA ASN A 620 -3.91 -13.69 -13.90
C ASN A 620 -3.86 -12.66 -12.73
N PRO A 621 -2.74 -11.93 -12.53
CA PRO A 621 -1.50 -11.97 -13.31
C PRO A 621 -0.69 -13.26 -13.11
N SER A 622 0.18 -13.57 -14.08
CA SER A 622 0.99 -14.80 -14.17
C SER A 622 1.87 -15.02 -12.93
N ARG A 623 1.30 -15.67 -11.91
CA ARG A 623 1.98 -16.13 -10.70
C ARG A 623 2.47 -17.55 -10.91
N THR A 624 3.73 -17.81 -10.62
CA THR A 624 4.31 -19.15 -10.77
C THR A 624 5.08 -19.53 -9.51
N LYS A 625 4.82 -20.75 -9.04
CA LYS A 625 5.59 -21.43 -7.99
C LYS A 625 6.50 -22.47 -8.63
N PHE A 626 7.79 -22.37 -8.35
CA PHE A 626 8.83 -23.29 -8.78
C PHE A 626 9.29 -24.10 -7.58
N ALA A 627 9.03 -25.40 -7.57
CA ALA A 627 9.34 -26.27 -6.44
C ALA A 627 10.29 -27.41 -6.84
N HIS A 628 11.46 -27.45 -6.20
CA HIS A 628 12.33 -28.61 -6.18
C HIS A 628 12.14 -29.36 -4.86
N THR A 629 12.00 -30.69 -4.94
CA THR A 629 11.95 -31.56 -3.76
C THR A 629 12.72 -32.83 -4.06
N GLY A 630 13.59 -33.24 -3.15
CA GLY A 630 14.29 -34.51 -3.27
C GLY A 630 15.64 -34.51 -2.55
N PRO A 631 16.24 -35.70 -2.39
CA PRO A 631 17.60 -35.79 -1.90
C PRO A 631 18.54 -35.11 -2.89
N SER A 632 19.27 -34.11 -2.41
CA SER A 632 20.40 -33.54 -3.14
C SER A 632 21.67 -33.65 -2.28
N ASP A 633 22.81 -33.64 -2.94
CA ASP A 633 24.11 -33.39 -2.31
C ASP A 633 24.57 -31.94 -2.51
N PHE A 634 23.64 -31.07 -2.95
CA PHE A 634 23.89 -29.66 -3.19
C PHE A 634 23.82 -28.86 -1.89
N ARG A 635 24.65 -27.84 -1.81
CA ARG A 635 24.74 -26.91 -0.69
C ARG A 635 24.52 -25.46 -1.10
N PHE A 636 24.45 -25.21 -2.40
CA PHE A 636 24.20 -23.91 -2.99
C PHE A 636 22.98 -24.01 -3.92
N LEU A 637 22.12 -23.01 -3.87
CA LEU A 637 21.08 -22.79 -4.85
C LEU A 637 21.42 -21.52 -5.63
N LYS A 638 21.39 -21.58 -6.96
CA LYS A 638 21.34 -20.42 -7.84
C LYS A 638 19.94 -20.32 -8.44
N ILE A 639 19.38 -19.13 -8.41
CA ILE A 639 18.15 -18.77 -9.11
C ILE A 639 18.56 -17.88 -10.27
N GLU A 640 18.33 -18.33 -11.49
CA GLU A 640 18.44 -17.51 -12.70
C GLU A 640 17.06 -16.96 -13.03
N ALA A 641 16.94 -15.65 -13.16
CA ALA A 641 15.73 -14.96 -13.58
C ALA A 641 16.04 -14.17 -14.87
N SER A 642 15.35 -14.50 -15.96
CA SER A 642 15.48 -13.83 -17.25
C SER A 642 14.29 -12.94 -17.56
N GLY A 643 14.41 -12.10 -18.59
CA GLY A 643 13.31 -11.31 -19.14
C GLY A 643 12.61 -10.45 -18.09
N SER A 644 11.29 -10.62 -18.01
CA SER A 644 10.39 -9.86 -17.14
C SER A 644 10.15 -10.49 -15.76
N ALA A 645 10.81 -11.62 -15.47
CA ALA A 645 10.64 -12.34 -14.22
C ALA A 645 10.91 -11.44 -13.00
N ALA A 646 9.94 -11.44 -12.08
CA ALA A 646 10.06 -10.79 -10.78
C ALA A 646 9.91 -11.85 -9.68
N ILE A 647 10.99 -12.16 -8.97
CA ILE A 647 10.96 -13.11 -7.87
C ILE A 647 10.42 -12.41 -6.63
N SER A 648 9.40 -12.99 -6.01
CA SER A 648 8.69 -12.49 -4.84
C SER A 648 9.27 -13.03 -3.55
N ARG A 649 9.48 -14.35 -3.50
CA ARG A 649 9.86 -15.04 -2.26
C ARG A 649 10.62 -16.32 -2.56
N LEU A 650 11.49 -16.68 -1.62
CA LEU A 650 12.22 -17.94 -1.61
C LEU A 650 12.04 -18.67 -0.28
N GLU A 651 11.89 -19.99 -0.35
CA GLU A 651 11.94 -20.89 0.79
C GLU A 651 12.92 -22.03 0.49
N LEU A 652 13.99 -22.15 1.28
CA LEU A 652 14.96 -23.25 1.21
C LEU A 652 14.80 -24.14 2.42
N GLU A 653 14.57 -25.43 2.18
CA GLU A 653 14.62 -26.46 3.19
C GLU A 653 15.95 -27.22 3.05
N TYR A 654 16.66 -27.42 4.15
CA TYR A 654 17.91 -28.17 4.13
C TYR A 654 18.08 -29.11 5.32
N LYS A 655 18.70 -30.26 5.04
CA LYS A 655 19.19 -31.16 6.07
C LYS A 655 20.55 -30.65 6.56
N PRO A 656 20.69 -30.39 7.85
CA PRO A 656 21.93 -29.96 8.47
C PRO A 656 22.85 -31.16 8.69
N GLY A 657 24.16 -30.91 8.73
CA GLY A 657 25.16 -31.96 8.82
C GLY A 657 26.12 -31.90 7.63
N GLY A 658 27.11 -31.02 7.76
CA GLY A 658 28.12 -30.70 6.77
C GLY A 658 28.94 -29.50 7.26
N PRO A 659 29.83 -28.93 6.43
CA PRO A 659 30.49 -27.67 6.75
C PRO A 659 29.47 -26.55 7.00
N ALA A 660 29.86 -25.50 7.73
CA ALA A 660 29.02 -24.31 7.85
C ALA A 660 28.70 -23.70 6.47
N ALA A 661 27.66 -22.87 6.40
CA ALA A 661 27.44 -22.04 5.22
C ALA A 661 28.68 -21.13 5.05
N PRO A 662 29.25 -21.02 3.84
CA PRO A 662 30.36 -20.11 3.59
C PRO A 662 29.94 -18.65 3.79
N ALA A 663 30.91 -17.79 4.09
CA ALA A 663 30.69 -16.34 4.14
C ALA A 663 30.24 -15.82 2.76
N PRO A 664 29.38 -14.78 2.69
CA PRO A 664 28.97 -14.17 1.43
C PRO A 664 30.19 -13.75 0.59
N ARG A 665 30.11 -13.95 -0.73
CA ARG A 665 31.14 -13.46 -1.65
C ARG A 665 30.98 -11.95 -1.85
N MET A 666 32.10 -11.26 -2.03
CA MET A 666 32.06 -9.86 -2.45
C MET A 666 31.46 -9.78 -3.86
N ILE A 667 30.47 -8.91 -3.98
CA ILE A 667 29.81 -8.62 -5.26
C ILE A 667 30.62 -7.51 -5.92
N PRO A 668 31.15 -7.71 -7.14
CA PRO A 668 31.74 -6.63 -7.89
C PRO A 668 30.74 -5.49 -8.10
N PRO A 669 31.17 -4.21 -8.12
CA PRO A 669 30.27 -3.11 -8.42
C PRO A 669 29.58 -3.33 -9.77
N TYR A 670 28.27 -3.07 -9.83
CA TYR A 670 27.56 -3.04 -11.10
C TYR A 670 27.93 -1.78 -11.84
N ARG A 671 28.31 -1.91 -13.11
CA ARG A 671 28.42 -0.76 -14.00
C ARG A 671 27.08 -0.60 -14.67
N ASP A 672 26.30 0.40 -14.25
CA ASP A 672 24.98 0.61 -14.78
C ASP A 672 25.08 0.98 -16.27
N PRO A 673 24.61 0.12 -17.18
CA PRO A 673 24.45 0.46 -18.57
C PRO A 673 23.04 0.97 -18.67
N SER A 674 22.90 2.25 -18.93
CA SER A 674 21.57 2.73 -19.28
C SER A 674 21.50 2.89 -20.79
N PRO A 675 20.91 1.94 -21.54
CA PRO A 675 20.14 2.37 -22.69
C PRO A 675 19.00 3.23 -22.11
N ALA A 676 19.13 4.56 -22.18
CA ALA A 676 18.29 5.57 -21.52
C ALA A 676 18.22 5.47 -19.98
N PHE A 677 19.02 6.28 -19.28
CA PHE A 677 18.76 6.58 -17.86
C PHE A 677 17.66 7.62 -17.87
N GLU A 678 16.51 7.30 -17.28
CA GLU A 678 15.70 8.34 -16.68
C GLU A 678 16.27 8.49 -15.26
N ALA A 679 17.04 9.56 -15.03
CA ALA A 679 17.37 9.96 -13.68
C ALA A 679 16.07 10.43 -13.05
N GLU A 680 15.26 9.53 -12.50
CA GLU A 680 14.15 9.93 -11.64
C GLU A 680 14.76 10.77 -10.52
N LEU A 681 14.62 12.08 -10.63
CA LEU A 681 15.03 13.05 -9.63
C LEU A 681 14.09 12.86 -8.43
N PHE A 682 14.37 11.90 -7.56
CA PHE A 682 13.51 11.60 -6.42
C PHE A 682 13.95 12.25 -5.12
N ARG A 683 12.90 12.63 -4.36
CA ARG A 683 12.80 12.79 -2.90
C ARG A 683 13.55 13.98 -2.30
N TYR A 684 12.82 15.08 -2.16
CA TYR A 684 13.06 16.08 -1.11
C TYR A 684 12.38 15.62 0.17
N ASP A 685 13.14 15.58 1.27
CA ASP A 685 12.65 15.39 2.63
C ASP A 685 12.90 16.69 3.40
N GLU A 686 11.83 17.41 3.76
CA GLU A 686 11.88 18.67 4.51
C GLU A 686 12.42 18.50 5.94
N THR A 687 12.45 17.27 6.47
CA THR A 687 12.76 17.00 7.87
C THR A 687 14.23 16.65 8.13
N SER A 688 15.03 16.45 7.08
CA SER A 688 16.46 16.11 7.19
C SER A 688 17.31 16.69 6.03
N PRO A 689 17.71 17.98 6.09
CA PRO A 689 18.48 18.64 5.02
C PRO A 689 19.90 18.08 4.81
N SER A 690 20.42 17.29 5.76
CA SER A 690 21.75 16.66 5.64
C SER A 690 21.74 15.35 4.84
N THR A 691 20.56 14.81 4.54
CA THR A 691 20.38 13.57 3.76
C THR A 691 19.63 13.78 2.44
N SER A 692 19.22 15.02 2.13
CA SER A 692 18.55 15.36 0.87
C SER A 692 19.54 15.51 -0.27
N ASP A 693 19.28 14.89 -1.41
CA ASP A 693 20.04 15.10 -2.66
C ASP A 693 19.73 16.44 -3.36
N VAL A 694 19.09 17.38 -2.65
CA VAL A 694 18.72 18.71 -3.16
C VAL A 694 19.29 19.81 -2.27
N VAL A 695 19.99 20.77 -2.87
CA VAL A 695 20.54 21.96 -2.19
C VAL A 695 19.97 23.23 -2.82
N THR A 696 19.50 24.17 -2.00
CA THR A 696 18.89 25.43 -2.42
C THR A 696 19.55 26.63 -1.75
N ASN A 697 19.60 27.80 -2.40
CA ASN A 697 20.07 29.03 -1.75
C ASN A 697 19.02 29.75 -0.90
N SER A 698 17.74 29.44 -1.07
CA SER A 698 16.63 30.04 -0.31
C SER A 698 15.78 28.92 0.33
N PRO A 699 15.54 28.93 1.65
CA PRO A 699 14.71 27.93 2.31
C PRO A 699 13.28 27.89 1.75
N GLY A 700 12.72 26.70 1.51
CA GLY A 700 11.31 26.52 1.11
C GLY A 700 10.96 26.78 -0.36
N ILE A 701 11.96 26.99 -1.23
CA ILE A 701 11.75 27.15 -2.68
C ILE A 701 11.58 25.83 -3.44
N VAL A 702 11.85 24.69 -2.81
CA VAL A 702 11.53 23.37 -3.38
C VAL A 702 10.33 22.82 -2.61
N LYS A 703 9.26 22.47 -3.33
CA LYS A 703 8.10 21.76 -2.78
C LYS A 703 7.93 20.48 -3.56
N VAL A 704 8.00 19.33 -2.89
CA VAL A 704 7.99 18.04 -3.59
C VAL A 704 6.63 17.35 -3.56
N ASN A 705 6.34 16.72 -4.71
CA ASN A 705 5.25 15.82 -5.06
C ASN A 705 3.85 16.45 -5.14
N GLN A 706 3.54 17.14 -6.26
CA GLN A 706 2.17 17.16 -6.74
C GLN A 706 1.90 15.90 -7.59
N THR A 707 1.07 15.00 -7.07
CA THR A 707 0.21 14.15 -7.89
C THR A 707 -1.08 14.92 -8.19
N GLY A 708 -1.46 15.06 -9.47
CA GLY A 708 -2.84 15.42 -9.83
C GLY A 708 -3.10 16.81 -10.44
N GLY A 709 -2.15 17.45 -11.12
CA GLY A 709 -2.40 18.70 -11.85
C GLY A 709 -2.27 18.57 -13.37
N SER A 710 -3.38 18.24 -14.05
CA SER A 710 -3.71 18.38 -15.50
C SER A 710 -2.77 17.86 -16.59
N SER A 711 -1.55 17.41 -16.30
CA SER A 711 -0.66 16.81 -17.31
C SER A 711 -0.60 15.29 -17.12
N SER A 712 -1.45 14.57 -17.86
CA SER A 712 -1.49 13.10 -17.88
C SER A 712 -0.31 12.44 -18.61
N THR A 713 0.71 13.23 -19.01
CA THR A 713 1.82 12.81 -19.88
C THR A 713 3.20 12.89 -19.24
N ALA A 714 3.29 13.27 -17.95
CA ALA A 714 4.56 13.19 -17.21
C ALA A 714 5.05 11.75 -17.11
N SER A 715 6.37 11.57 -17.18
CA SER A 715 7.03 10.27 -17.39
C SER A 715 6.60 9.21 -16.35
N ASN A 716 6.17 9.65 -15.15
CA ASN A 716 5.55 8.83 -14.10
C ASN A 716 4.29 9.45 -13.45
N LYS A 717 3.55 10.31 -14.17
CA LYS A 717 2.41 11.09 -13.63
C LYS A 717 2.75 12.02 -12.44
N ARG A 718 4.04 12.32 -12.21
CA ARG A 718 4.57 13.17 -11.11
C ARG A 718 5.61 14.15 -11.67
N TYR A 719 5.73 15.34 -11.08
CA TYR A 719 6.83 16.29 -11.35
C TYR A 719 7.14 17.09 -10.07
N SER A 720 8.38 17.57 -9.92
CA SER A 720 8.82 18.42 -8.80
C SER A 720 8.59 19.90 -9.13
N ILE A 721 7.95 20.64 -8.22
CA ILE A 721 7.80 22.09 -8.36
C ILE A 721 8.93 22.77 -7.60
N VAL A 722 9.70 23.59 -8.31
CA VAL A 722 10.63 24.51 -7.69
C VAL A 722 9.99 25.89 -7.72
N ASP A 723 9.45 26.27 -6.56
CA ASP A 723 8.87 27.58 -6.25
C ASP A 723 9.98 28.65 -6.09
N PHE A 724 10.72 28.94 -7.16
CA PHE A 724 11.59 30.12 -7.17
C PHE A 724 10.78 31.38 -6.85
N LEU A 725 11.34 32.23 -6.00
CA LEU A 725 10.72 33.47 -5.54
C LEU A 725 11.23 34.66 -6.35
N GLN A 726 12.47 34.58 -6.83
CA GLN A 726 13.13 35.64 -7.58
C GLN A 726 14.20 35.10 -8.56
N ALA A 727 14.63 35.95 -9.50
CA ALA A 727 15.79 35.66 -10.32
C ALA A 727 17.05 35.52 -9.43
N GLY A 728 17.88 34.53 -9.72
CA GLY A 728 19.06 34.19 -8.91
C GLY A 728 18.81 33.10 -7.87
N ASP A 729 17.56 32.69 -7.61
CA ASP A 729 17.28 31.48 -6.84
C ASP A 729 17.76 30.23 -7.60
N TYR A 730 18.32 29.25 -6.90
CA TYR A 730 18.75 27.99 -7.49
C TYR A 730 18.37 26.77 -6.66
N ALA A 731 18.19 25.64 -7.35
CA ALA A 731 18.11 24.31 -6.78
C ALA A 731 19.11 23.39 -7.50
N VAL A 732 19.91 22.65 -6.74
CA VAL A 732 20.87 21.67 -7.25
C VAL A 732 20.40 20.29 -6.86
N PHE A 733 20.28 19.40 -7.83
CA PHE A 733 19.92 18.01 -7.62
C PHE A 733 21.13 17.12 -7.88
N TYR A 734 21.54 16.31 -6.92
CA TYR A 734 22.72 15.48 -7.04
C TYR A 734 22.38 14.06 -7.52
N ALA A 735 23.21 13.51 -8.40
CA ALA A 735 23.15 12.13 -8.87
C ALA A 735 24.56 11.54 -8.92
N THR A 736 24.69 10.26 -8.60
CA THR A 736 25.95 9.53 -8.85
C THR A 736 25.93 9.04 -10.29
N ILE A 737 26.88 9.52 -11.11
CA ILE A 737 26.99 9.22 -12.54
C ILE A 737 28.34 8.55 -12.77
N GLU A 738 28.36 7.46 -13.52
CA GLU A 738 29.59 6.77 -13.91
C GLU A 738 30.31 7.53 -15.03
N ALA A 739 31.63 7.33 -15.15
CA ALA A 739 32.37 7.86 -16.27
C ALA A 739 31.84 7.27 -17.58
N GLY A 740 31.49 8.13 -18.54
CA GLY A 740 30.83 7.70 -19.76
C GLY A 740 30.28 8.87 -20.56
N THR A 741 29.83 8.58 -21.76
CA THR A 741 29.25 9.57 -22.69
C THR A 741 27.76 9.31 -22.79
N TYR A 742 26.95 10.33 -22.52
CA TYR A 742 25.48 10.22 -22.47
C TYR A 742 24.84 11.35 -23.27
N ALA A 743 23.75 11.08 -23.98
CA ALA A 743 22.83 12.13 -24.42
C ALA A 743 22.03 12.61 -23.21
N VAL A 744 22.12 13.91 -22.89
CA VAL A 744 21.54 14.50 -21.70
C VAL A 744 20.32 15.33 -22.09
N GLY A 745 19.18 15.06 -21.48
CA GLY A 745 17.93 15.79 -21.72
C GLY A 745 17.21 16.15 -20.43
N LEU A 746 16.20 17.02 -20.54
CA LEU A 746 15.34 17.44 -19.46
C LEU A 746 13.89 17.49 -19.93
N ASN A 747 13.01 16.81 -19.23
CA ASN A 747 11.58 17.06 -19.30
C ASN A 747 11.18 18.08 -18.22
N TYR A 748 10.31 19.02 -18.58
CA TYR A 748 9.81 20.04 -17.69
C TYR A 748 8.35 20.37 -18.02
N ASP A 749 7.60 20.77 -17.00
CA ASP A 749 6.21 21.19 -17.09
C ASP A 749 6.15 22.66 -17.52
N ALA A 750 5.66 22.88 -18.74
CA ALA A 750 5.43 24.21 -19.29
C ALA A 750 3.97 24.63 -19.12
N ARG A 751 3.73 25.78 -18.47
CA ARG A 751 2.38 26.33 -18.20
C ARG A 751 2.40 27.83 -17.92
N ALA A 752 1.23 28.45 -17.83
CA ALA A 752 1.10 29.91 -17.77
C ALA A 752 1.73 30.53 -16.51
N ALA A 753 1.85 29.74 -15.45
CA ALA A 753 2.46 30.13 -14.17
C ALA A 753 3.89 29.58 -14.02
N ARG A 754 4.71 29.67 -15.08
CA ARG A 754 6.12 29.24 -15.07
C ARG A 754 7.06 30.36 -15.48
N GLY A 755 8.28 30.31 -14.95
CA GLY A 755 9.35 31.27 -15.18
C GLY A 755 10.39 30.78 -16.18
N THR A 756 11.50 31.50 -16.22
CA THR A 756 12.66 31.19 -17.06
C THR A 756 13.81 30.70 -16.19
N PHE A 757 14.60 29.75 -16.68
CA PHE A 757 15.72 29.20 -15.93
C PHE A 757 16.88 28.74 -16.83
N ARG A 758 18.07 28.58 -16.24
CA ARG A 758 19.24 27.95 -16.86
C ARG A 758 19.59 26.66 -16.14
N THR A 759 20.12 25.70 -16.89
CA THR A 759 20.63 24.43 -16.38
C THR A 759 22.15 24.40 -16.43
N ALA A 760 22.78 23.86 -15.40
CA ALA A 760 24.23 23.67 -15.34
C ALA A 760 24.60 22.37 -14.62
N LEU A 761 25.77 21.83 -14.95
CA LEU A 761 26.36 20.64 -14.37
C LEU A 761 27.48 21.01 -13.40
N LEU A 762 27.40 20.51 -12.17
CA LEU A 762 28.44 20.56 -11.17
C LEU A 762 29.21 19.24 -11.15
N ARG A 763 30.55 19.32 -11.16
CA ARG A 763 31.43 18.16 -11.06
C ARG A 763 31.52 17.62 -9.61
N PRO A 764 31.96 16.38 -9.40
CA PRO A 764 32.22 15.84 -8.08
C PRO A 764 33.11 16.76 -7.23
N GLY A 765 32.57 17.19 -6.08
CA GLY A 765 33.26 18.09 -5.15
C GLY A 765 33.03 19.58 -5.38
N GLU A 766 32.35 20.00 -6.45
CA GLU A 766 31.96 21.41 -6.63
C GLU A 766 30.82 21.80 -5.66
N PRO A 767 30.90 22.97 -5.00
CA PRO A 767 29.87 23.42 -4.08
C PRO A 767 28.61 23.87 -4.84
N ALA A 768 27.43 23.80 -4.19
CA ALA A 768 26.14 24.07 -4.84
C ALA A 768 25.98 25.51 -5.36
N ASP A 769 26.70 26.47 -4.78
CA ASP A 769 26.71 27.86 -5.21
C ASP A 769 27.62 28.13 -6.42
N ALA A 770 28.48 27.18 -6.82
CA ALA A 770 29.29 27.30 -8.03
C ALA A 770 28.44 27.46 -9.30
N ASP A 771 28.96 28.18 -10.29
CA ASP A 771 28.24 28.44 -11.55
C ASP A 771 27.98 27.16 -12.36
N GLY A 772 28.88 26.18 -12.24
CA GLY A 772 28.84 24.93 -13.00
C GLY A 772 29.10 25.11 -14.49
N THR A 773 29.10 23.99 -15.22
CA THR A 773 29.18 23.98 -16.68
C THR A 773 27.76 24.10 -17.27
N PRO A 774 27.42 25.15 -18.04
CA PRO A 774 26.08 25.30 -18.59
C PRO A 774 25.66 24.11 -19.47
N LEU A 775 24.44 23.61 -19.25
CA LEU A 775 23.76 22.62 -20.08
C LEU A 775 22.72 23.37 -20.92
N GLY A 776 23.11 23.80 -22.12
CA GLY A 776 22.24 24.55 -23.03
C GLY A 776 22.00 26.01 -22.65
N GLY A 777 20.91 26.58 -23.19
CA GLY A 777 20.53 27.99 -23.04
C GLY A 777 19.52 28.24 -21.91
N VAL A 778 18.95 29.45 -21.89
CA VAL A 778 17.80 29.77 -21.03
C VAL A 778 16.56 29.05 -21.55
N ILE A 779 15.87 28.30 -20.69
CA ILE A 779 14.58 27.68 -20.96
C ILE A 779 13.48 28.61 -20.46
N ASP A 780 12.51 28.92 -21.33
CA ASP A 780 11.26 29.57 -20.96
C ASP A 780 10.16 28.53 -20.83
N ALA A 781 9.73 28.26 -19.60
CA ALA A 781 8.69 27.28 -19.31
C ALA A 781 7.27 27.86 -19.38
N TYR A 782 7.10 29.12 -19.78
CA TYR A 782 5.77 29.69 -19.99
C TYR A 782 5.04 29.03 -21.17
N ASP A 783 3.81 28.60 -20.93
CA ASP A 783 2.87 28.12 -21.95
C ASP A 783 1.45 28.56 -21.59
N PRO A 784 0.71 29.30 -22.45
CA PRO A 784 -0.63 29.77 -22.13
C PRO A 784 -1.70 28.66 -21.97
N GLY A 785 -1.40 27.40 -22.31
CA GLY A 785 -2.30 26.25 -22.16
C GLY A 785 -2.39 25.65 -20.76
N THR A 786 -3.13 24.54 -20.62
CA THR A 786 -3.45 23.86 -19.34
C THR A 786 -2.31 22.98 -18.77
N GLY A 787 -1.07 23.20 -19.22
CA GLY A 787 0.13 22.45 -18.81
C GLY A 787 0.51 21.32 -19.76
N THR A 788 1.71 21.38 -20.33
CA THR A 788 2.28 20.36 -21.23
C THR A 788 3.70 20.04 -20.81
N ILE A 789 4.07 18.76 -20.78
CA ILE A 789 5.48 18.37 -20.63
C ILE A 789 6.22 18.66 -21.94
N ARG A 790 7.26 19.49 -21.84
CA ARG A 790 8.19 19.76 -22.93
C ARG A 790 9.54 19.15 -22.59
N SER A 791 10.35 18.91 -23.63
CA SER A 791 11.70 18.37 -23.49
C SER A 791 12.71 19.39 -23.99
N ALA A 792 13.80 19.54 -23.27
CA ALA A 792 15.02 20.19 -23.70
C ALA A 792 16.10 19.11 -23.91
N ASP A 793 16.75 19.13 -25.06
CA ASP A 793 17.90 18.28 -25.35
C ASP A 793 19.18 19.11 -25.14
N PHE A 794 20.08 18.61 -24.30
CA PHE A 794 21.37 19.22 -24.02
C PHE A 794 22.51 18.58 -24.80
N GLY A 795 22.19 17.60 -25.66
CA GLY A 795 23.15 16.87 -26.46
C GLY A 795 24.02 15.95 -25.63
N THR A 796 25.18 15.59 -26.18
CA THR A 796 26.06 14.60 -25.57
C THR A 796 27.00 15.23 -24.53
N VAL A 797 27.04 14.67 -23.33
CA VAL A 797 27.96 15.03 -22.25
C VAL A 797 28.84 13.83 -21.89
N THR A 798 30.15 14.05 -21.85
CA THR A 798 31.12 13.07 -21.34
C THR A 798 31.45 13.37 -19.89
N PHE A 799 31.16 12.42 -19.01
CA PHE A 799 31.57 12.41 -17.61
C PHE A 799 32.91 11.69 -17.54
N GLU A 800 33.99 12.40 -17.25
CA GLU A 800 35.36 11.84 -17.28
C GLU A 800 35.66 10.89 -16.10
N THR A 801 34.92 11.04 -15.00
CA THR A 801 35.13 10.28 -13.76
C THR A 801 33.79 9.88 -13.16
N SER A 802 33.69 8.66 -12.64
CA SER A 802 32.52 8.26 -11.86
C SER A 802 32.46 9.06 -10.56
N GLY A 803 31.30 9.60 -10.20
CA GLY A 803 31.15 10.40 -8.98
C GLY A 803 29.81 11.08 -8.83
N ARG A 804 29.65 11.86 -7.75
CA ARG A 804 28.44 12.62 -7.45
C ARG A 804 28.42 13.96 -8.20
N TYR A 805 27.66 14.04 -9.29
CA TYR A 805 27.44 15.26 -10.07
C TYR A 805 26.20 16.01 -9.60
N GLY A 806 26.15 17.33 -9.78
CA GLY A 806 24.98 18.15 -9.46
C GLY A 806 24.34 18.75 -10.71
N PHE A 807 23.03 18.62 -10.88
CA PHE A 807 22.25 19.33 -11.88
C PHE A 807 21.61 20.56 -11.26
N LYS A 808 22.17 21.73 -11.59
CA LYS A 808 21.76 23.03 -11.08
C LYS A 808 20.72 23.65 -12.01
N PHE A 809 19.58 24.05 -11.42
CA PHE A 809 18.56 24.87 -12.04
C PHE A 809 18.61 26.25 -11.42
N LEU A 810 18.92 27.27 -12.22
CA LEU A 810 19.06 28.66 -11.79
C LEU A 810 17.93 29.51 -12.40
N SER A 811 17.10 30.12 -11.57
CA SER A 811 16.06 31.05 -12.02
C SER A 811 16.68 32.26 -12.72
N THR A 812 16.21 32.54 -13.94
CA THR A 812 16.52 33.78 -14.65
C THR A 812 15.37 34.79 -14.60
N GLY A 813 14.34 34.51 -13.80
CA GLY A 813 13.17 35.35 -13.62
C GLY A 813 11.91 34.73 -14.23
N LYS A 814 11.06 35.57 -14.83
CA LYS A 814 9.77 35.15 -15.38
C LYS A 814 9.57 35.66 -16.80
N ASN A 815 8.79 34.92 -17.59
CA ASN A 815 8.20 35.47 -18.81
C ASN A 815 7.32 36.68 -18.42
N PRO A 816 7.29 37.77 -19.22
CA PRO A 816 6.44 38.94 -18.94
C PRO A 816 4.96 38.61 -18.73
N ALA A 817 4.44 37.58 -19.41
CA ALA A 817 3.06 37.11 -19.31
C ALA A 817 2.82 36.13 -18.14
N SER A 818 3.86 35.67 -17.47
CA SER A 818 3.74 34.75 -16.33
C SER A 818 3.48 35.49 -15.01
N SER A 819 2.71 34.85 -14.13
CA SER A 819 2.36 35.38 -12.81
C SER A 819 3.45 35.18 -11.76
N ASN A 820 4.43 34.30 -11.97
CA ASN A 820 5.53 34.02 -11.02
C ASN A 820 6.75 33.33 -11.71
N PRO A 821 7.94 33.30 -11.08
CA PRO A 821 9.15 32.71 -11.68
C PRO A 821 9.31 31.20 -11.41
N LYS A 822 8.22 30.48 -11.05
CA LYS A 822 8.26 29.07 -10.66
C LYS A 822 8.65 28.16 -11.83
N ILE A 823 9.26 27.02 -11.57
CA ILE A 823 9.54 26.01 -12.60
C ILE A 823 9.00 24.65 -12.18
N GLY A 824 8.61 23.82 -13.16
CA GLY A 824 8.20 22.43 -12.92
C GLY A 824 9.19 21.50 -13.61
N ILE A 825 9.96 20.74 -12.85
CA ILE A 825 10.95 19.80 -13.36
C ILE A 825 10.36 18.39 -13.29
N ASP A 826 10.31 17.68 -14.43
CA ASP A 826 9.86 16.29 -14.50
C ASP A 826 11.04 15.35 -14.28
N VAL A 827 11.93 15.22 -15.28
CA VAL A 827 13.03 14.25 -15.26
C VAL A 827 14.25 14.75 -16.05
N ILE A 828 15.46 14.46 -15.55
CA ILE A 828 16.70 14.54 -16.35
C ILE A 828 16.97 13.17 -16.95
N LYS A 829 17.20 13.11 -18.26
CA LYS A 829 17.48 11.86 -18.97
C LYS A 829 18.97 11.80 -19.32
N LEU A 830 19.65 10.68 -19.04
CA LEU A 830 21.03 10.39 -19.49
C LEU A 830 21.02 9.12 -20.34
N THR A 831 20.93 9.24 -21.65
CA THR A 831 20.86 8.08 -22.55
C THR A 831 22.25 7.67 -23.02
N SER A 832 22.71 6.47 -22.65
CA SER A 832 23.87 5.86 -23.34
C SER A 832 23.43 5.17 -24.63
N ASP A 833 24.34 5.07 -25.57
CA ASP A 833 24.24 4.38 -26.86
C ASP A 833 24.65 2.90 -26.78
N ASN A 834 24.91 2.37 -25.58
CA ASN A 834 25.25 0.96 -25.36
C ASN A 834 24.04 0.04 -25.64
N VAL A 835 24.20 -0.91 -26.54
CA VAL A 835 23.19 -1.92 -26.88
C VAL A 835 23.60 -3.25 -26.27
N ALA A 836 22.70 -3.86 -25.49
CA ALA A 836 22.99 -5.14 -24.84
C ALA A 836 23.45 -6.20 -25.85
N PRO A 837 24.43 -7.05 -25.48
CA PRO A 837 24.93 -8.05 -26.38
C PRO A 837 23.88 -9.12 -26.65
N THR A 838 23.96 -9.70 -27.84
CA THR A 838 23.04 -10.73 -28.33
C THR A 838 23.72 -12.09 -28.33
N VAL A 839 22.97 -13.13 -27.96
CA VAL A 839 23.41 -14.53 -27.97
C VAL A 839 22.37 -15.39 -28.67
N SER A 840 22.80 -16.49 -29.29
CA SER A 840 21.91 -17.42 -30.00
C SER A 840 22.09 -18.85 -29.52
N ASP A 841 20.98 -19.60 -29.53
CA ASP A 841 20.99 -21.04 -29.29
C ASP A 841 21.86 -21.77 -30.32
N ALA A 842 22.50 -22.86 -29.90
CA ALA A 842 23.35 -23.67 -30.76
C ALA A 842 23.18 -25.17 -30.47
N THR A 843 23.42 -26.01 -31.47
CA THR A 843 23.41 -27.46 -31.32
C THR A 843 24.65 -28.07 -31.95
N TYR A 844 25.32 -28.96 -31.22
CA TYR A 844 26.47 -29.71 -31.71
C TYR A 844 26.25 -31.20 -31.46
N THR A 845 26.72 -32.03 -32.39
CA THR A 845 26.64 -33.50 -32.29
C THR A 845 28.04 -34.08 -32.13
N THR A 846 28.17 -35.11 -31.29
CA THR A 846 29.41 -35.90 -31.17
C THR A 846 29.11 -37.36 -30.87
N SER A 847 30.12 -38.23 -30.94
CA SER A 847 30.01 -39.62 -30.47
C SER A 847 30.37 -39.74 -28.99
N ARG A 848 29.89 -40.79 -28.32
CA ARG A 848 30.13 -41.11 -26.89
C ARG A 848 31.60 -41.27 -26.45
N SER A 849 32.54 -41.17 -27.39
CA SER A 849 33.98 -41.31 -27.17
C SER A 849 34.80 -40.19 -27.80
N ALA A 850 34.17 -39.16 -28.38
CA ALA A 850 34.85 -38.05 -29.05
C ALA A 850 34.50 -36.71 -28.39
N PRO A 851 35.50 -35.91 -27.97
CA PRO A 851 35.29 -34.51 -27.65
C PRO A 851 34.77 -33.73 -28.87
N VAL A 852 33.97 -32.69 -28.62
CA VAL A 852 33.54 -31.72 -29.64
C VAL A 852 33.95 -30.32 -29.23
N THR A 853 34.46 -29.56 -30.20
CA THR A 853 34.81 -28.14 -30.04
C THR A 853 33.87 -27.32 -30.91
N GLY A 854 33.43 -26.19 -30.39
CA GLY A 854 32.55 -25.27 -31.10
C GLY A 854 32.72 -23.83 -30.63
N VAL A 855 31.88 -22.95 -31.15
CA VAL A 855 31.82 -21.53 -30.80
C VAL A 855 30.44 -21.23 -30.22
N LEU A 856 30.40 -20.42 -29.15
CA LEU A 856 29.19 -19.83 -28.59
C LEU A 856 28.85 -18.54 -29.36
N PRO A 857 27.76 -18.49 -30.15
CA PRO A 857 27.50 -17.36 -31.04
C PRO A 857 27.03 -16.13 -30.26
N ALA A 858 27.91 -15.15 -30.09
CA ALA A 858 27.62 -13.89 -29.40
C ALA A 858 28.07 -12.69 -30.25
N ARG A 859 27.32 -11.58 -30.16
CA ARG A 859 27.62 -10.33 -30.86
C ARG A 859 27.26 -9.13 -30.01
N ASP A 860 28.18 -8.18 -29.95
CA ASP A 860 27.94 -6.84 -29.47
C ASP A 860 27.73 -5.87 -30.65
N ALA A 861 26.76 -4.95 -30.55
CA ALA A 861 26.47 -4.02 -31.65
C ALA A 861 27.43 -2.81 -31.67
N ASN A 862 27.97 -2.44 -30.50
CA ASN A 862 28.87 -1.31 -30.29
C ASN A 862 30.35 -1.72 -30.42
N GLY A 863 30.62 -3.03 -30.44
CA GLY A 863 31.96 -3.60 -30.58
C GLY A 863 32.66 -3.83 -29.23
N ASP A 864 31.90 -3.79 -28.14
CA ASP A 864 32.41 -3.96 -26.79
C ASP A 864 32.92 -5.37 -26.50
N ARG A 865 33.84 -5.47 -25.54
CA ARG A 865 34.46 -6.74 -25.17
C ARG A 865 33.48 -7.59 -24.36
N LEU A 866 33.17 -8.77 -24.88
CA LEU A 866 32.29 -9.73 -24.23
C LEU A 866 32.99 -10.59 -23.18
N ALA A 867 32.41 -10.65 -21.99
CA ALA A 867 32.75 -11.55 -20.90
C ALA A 867 31.71 -12.69 -20.83
N LEU A 868 32.16 -13.92 -21.05
CA LEU A 868 31.31 -15.11 -21.04
C LEU A 868 31.01 -15.59 -19.61
N THR A 869 29.73 -15.91 -19.36
CA THR A 869 29.28 -16.60 -18.16
C THR A 869 28.57 -17.90 -18.53
N VAL A 870 29.08 -19.02 -18.01
CA VAL A 870 28.42 -20.33 -18.06
C VAL A 870 27.50 -20.45 -16.85
N ILE A 871 26.19 -20.58 -17.09
CA ILE A 871 25.18 -20.59 -16.01
C ILE A 871 25.13 -21.96 -15.34
N ASN A 872 25.19 -23.03 -16.14
CA ASN A 872 25.16 -24.42 -15.66
C ASN A 872 26.17 -25.32 -16.40
N HIS A 873 26.37 -26.51 -15.86
CA HIS A 873 27.26 -27.54 -16.39
C HIS A 873 26.46 -28.81 -16.73
N PRO A 874 26.90 -29.57 -17.74
CA PRO A 874 26.24 -30.83 -18.07
C PRO A 874 26.44 -31.84 -16.93
N VAL A 875 25.37 -32.55 -16.57
CA VAL A 875 25.39 -33.59 -15.52
C VAL A 875 26.29 -34.79 -15.87
N GLN A 876 26.72 -34.92 -17.13
CA GLN A 876 27.65 -35.94 -17.61
C GLN A 876 28.65 -35.32 -18.60
N GLY A 877 29.93 -35.58 -18.37
CA GLY A 877 31.03 -35.06 -19.19
C GLY A 877 31.66 -33.80 -18.63
N ARG A 878 32.64 -33.26 -19.35
CA ARG A 878 33.42 -32.09 -18.97
C ARG A 878 33.23 -30.99 -20.02
N PHE A 879 32.78 -29.82 -19.57
CA PHE A 879 32.57 -28.65 -20.42
C PHE A 879 33.56 -27.57 -20.01
N GLU A 880 34.30 -27.03 -20.99
CA GLU A 880 35.27 -25.95 -20.79
C GLU A 880 35.05 -24.87 -21.83
N THR A 881 35.24 -23.62 -21.41
CA THR A 881 35.14 -22.46 -22.29
C THR A 881 36.45 -21.67 -22.27
N ARG A 882 36.73 -20.98 -23.37
CA ARG A 882 37.82 -20.01 -23.48
C ARG A 882 37.27 -18.59 -23.58
N PRO A 883 38.07 -17.56 -23.24
CA PRO A 883 37.66 -16.16 -23.35
C PRO A 883 37.28 -15.70 -24.76
N ASP A 884 37.71 -16.43 -25.81
CA ASP A 884 37.39 -16.15 -27.21
C ASP A 884 36.01 -16.69 -27.64
N GLY A 885 35.22 -17.24 -26.71
CA GLY A 885 33.90 -17.82 -26.98
C GLY A 885 33.94 -19.25 -27.52
N THR A 886 35.12 -19.86 -27.67
CA THR A 886 35.22 -21.29 -28.02
C THR A 886 34.98 -22.18 -26.81
N PHE A 887 34.42 -23.37 -27.02
CA PHE A 887 34.22 -24.37 -25.98
C PHE A 887 34.73 -25.74 -26.41
N THR A 888 35.04 -26.59 -25.44
CA THR A 888 35.27 -28.02 -25.65
C THR A 888 34.37 -28.81 -24.69
N TYR A 889 33.60 -29.74 -25.24
CA TYR A 889 32.82 -30.71 -24.48
C TYR A 889 33.38 -32.11 -24.67
N THR A 890 33.71 -32.79 -23.57
CA THR A 890 34.12 -34.20 -23.57
C THR A 890 33.03 -35.03 -22.89
N PRO A 891 32.32 -35.91 -23.63
CA PRO A 891 31.32 -36.79 -23.04
C PRO A 891 31.92 -37.70 -21.97
N ALA A 892 31.15 -38.02 -20.93
CA ALA A 892 31.52 -39.08 -20.01
C ALA A 892 31.53 -40.43 -20.75
N HIS A 893 32.51 -41.28 -20.43
CA HIS A 893 32.74 -42.53 -21.15
C HIS A 893 31.45 -43.38 -21.29
N GLY A 894 31.08 -43.68 -22.53
CA GLY A 894 29.95 -44.55 -22.86
C GLY A 894 28.56 -43.93 -22.72
N ARG A 895 28.45 -42.64 -22.38
CA ARG A 895 27.17 -41.94 -22.24
C ARG A 895 26.67 -41.42 -23.59
N THR A 896 25.36 -41.49 -23.80
CA THR A 896 24.64 -40.95 -24.95
C THR A 896 23.43 -40.16 -24.47
N GLY A 897 22.96 -39.21 -25.28
CA GLY A 897 21.81 -38.37 -24.96
C GLY A 897 22.09 -36.88 -25.24
N GLN A 898 21.08 -36.06 -24.98
CA GLN A 898 21.19 -34.61 -25.10
C GLN A 898 21.55 -33.99 -23.75
N PHE A 899 22.58 -33.14 -23.76
CA PHE A 899 22.98 -32.35 -22.59
C PHE A 899 22.83 -30.87 -22.92
N VAL A 900 22.32 -30.08 -21.98
CA VAL A 900 22.02 -28.66 -22.18
C VAL A 900 22.92 -27.81 -21.30
N VAL A 901 23.56 -26.80 -21.91
CA VAL A 901 24.32 -25.76 -21.24
C VAL A 901 23.66 -24.40 -21.52
N HIS A 902 23.31 -23.68 -20.47
CA HIS A 902 22.84 -22.30 -20.52
C HIS A 902 24.02 -21.36 -20.28
N TRP A 903 24.06 -20.29 -21.08
CA TRP A 903 25.15 -19.33 -21.06
C TRP A 903 24.65 -17.95 -21.46
N LYS A 904 25.44 -16.93 -21.08
CA LYS A 904 25.21 -15.52 -21.42
C LYS A 904 26.53 -14.79 -21.51
N VAL A 905 26.52 -13.58 -22.05
CA VAL A 905 27.68 -12.69 -22.09
C VAL A 905 27.34 -11.34 -21.46
N ASN A 906 28.36 -10.63 -21.00
CA ASN A 906 28.27 -9.26 -20.53
C ASN A 906 29.27 -8.40 -21.33
N ASP A 907 28.86 -7.22 -21.80
CA ASP A 907 29.69 -6.29 -22.60
C ASP A 907 30.59 -5.38 -21.74
N GLY A 908 30.68 -5.62 -20.42
CA GLY A 908 31.26 -4.72 -19.44
C GLY A 908 30.22 -3.83 -18.75
N TRP A 909 29.00 -3.85 -19.29
CA TRP A 909 27.85 -3.12 -18.82
C TRP A 909 26.63 -4.07 -18.65
N ILE A 910 25.92 -4.45 -19.71
CA ILE A 910 24.67 -5.23 -19.67
C ILE A 910 24.92 -6.71 -19.92
N ASN A 911 24.17 -7.57 -19.22
CA ASN A 911 24.03 -8.97 -19.61
C ASN A 911 23.17 -9.13 -20.87
N SER A 912 23.55 -10.04 -21.75
CA SER A 912 22.66 -10.60 -22.76
C SER A 912 21.45 -11.30 -22.12
N GLY A 913 20.49 -11.68 -22.97
CA GLY A 913 19.58 -12.79 -22.64
C GLY A 913 20.34 -14.09 -22.39
N THR A 914 19.62 -15.14 -21.98
CA THR A 914 20.20 -16.48 -21.82
C THR A 914 20.03 -17.28 -23.11
N ALA A 915 21.09 -17.95 -23.56
CA ALA A 915 21.07 -18.87 -24.70
C ALA A 915 21.29 -20.31 -24.27
N ARG A 916 20.80 -21.24 -25.10
CA ARG A 916 20.85 -22.69 -24.90
C ARG A 916 21.80 -23.35 -25.89
N LEU A 917 22.79 -24.07 -25.37
CA LEU A 917 23.66 -24.97 -26.13
C LEU A 917 23.22 -26.42 -25.91
N VAL A 918 22.80 -27.11 -26.98
CA VAL A 918 22.46 -28.53 -26.98
C VAL A 918 23.62 -29.37 -27.49
N LEU A 919 24.08 -30.32 -26.68
CA LEU A 919 25.14 -31.27 -27.00
C LEU A 919 24.50 -32.66 -27.19
N ASP A 920 24.35 -33.09 -28.44
CA ASP A 920 23.75 -34.38 -28.82
C ASP A 920 24.83 -35.46 -28.93
N VAL A 921 24.92 -36.34 -27.95
CA VAL A 921 25.91 -37.43 -27.89
C VAL A 921 25.31 -38.73 -28.41
N ARG A 922 25.79 -39.17 -29.57
CA ARG A 922 25.31 -40.36 -30.29
C ARG A 922 26.22 -41.57 -30.05
N ARG A 923 25.71 -42.74 -30.41
CA ARG A 923 26.40 -44.03 -30.22
C ARG A 923 27.69 -44.15 -31.02
#